data_AF-A0AAW7JN25-F1
#
_entry.id   AF-A0AAW7JN25-F1
#
_cell.length_a   1.000
_cell.length_b   1.000
_cell.length_c   1.000
_cell.angle_alpha   90.00
_cell.angle_beta   90.00
_cell.angle_gamma   90.00
#
_symmetry.space_group_name_H-M   'P 1'
#
loop_
_entity.id
_entity.type
_entity.pdbx_description
1 polymer ?
#
loop_
_entity_poly.entity_id
_entity_poly.type
_entity_poly.pdbx_seq_one_letter_code
_entity_poly.pdbx_strand_id
1 'polypeptide(L)'
;MEMESRNYGRRSVLSYDRKRTDPFYSYSLCKDTVKVSESGKKLVIRDLTDSTLALQCLPDTLTVWVCPVRCVTDNSLQEQRENENRMDSTWRADSSWNFGTLDISGKPIKDLSSIEQPRWAKWDYDLEKYFTSQMVYPEHLLEKNQAGYAVVIFSIDTLGLPRGINILSSKHKDFAKEVVRLTKALPHCLPCRDKDGKRMECLYTVYIPFLPQHYRDRVKADSIAEERKKHMFIDMESGPVFQYGRPRAAQDYITRRLKYDPTLLGDKQQVKGVYSMRIDSYGEVCGPKVLRSCGMEDWDNQVLEIIRKMPRWTPAILFFGKGKYVESEFAITISFKRNRTLIAHTTEKHIEAGVHVCYLNERGDTIVPYGKYKFCQTDTIRHIGFVYENKKDARIACIDNKGKELFYVFKCDNGPDHIREGLFRIMDDNGLIGFADSLGNVVIKPQFKFATPFENGKAQTTTSGKAHDDGEHSFWTSDEWQLVSYNGTKMMKYTAVRNGTDLKGLRIALFDKQGKIAQEISYSYPSDIEFADNLNIGVNLQDVNFDGKDDILVNLGQYGNQMIQYYDCLVWDETKNLYRRDESFKQIENPQINKEKQCIFSSSRISAASYSYKRFEFIGGHFVETATLTQTFRASKQPFLFTEKQYVKSKGLVTLHKDVSVDKINRDWLSIIMK
;
A
#
# COMPACT_ATOMS: atom_id res chain seq x y z
N MET A 1 -34.64 -0.19 -57.70
CA MET A 1 -33.32 -0.62 -57.19
C MET A 1 -32.48 0.64 -57.09
N GLU A 2 -32.39 1.27 -55.91
CA GLU A 2 -31.48 2.42 -55.70
C GLU A 2 -30.06 1.87 -55.54
N MET A 3 -29.16 2.27 -56.44
CA MET A 3 -27.77 1.84 -56.47
C MET A 3 -26.89 2.75 -55.59
N GLU A 4 -26.30 2.17 -54.54
CA GLU A 4 -25.20 2.77 -53.78
C GLU A 4 -23.96 3.03 -54.66
N SER A 5 -23.39 4.23 -54.56
CA SER A 5 -22.08 4.55 -55.12
C SER A 5 -20.96 3.83 -54.34
N ARG A 6 -20.16 3.00 -55.00
CA ARG A 6 -18.98 2.33 -54.41
C ARG A 6 -17.69 2.94 -54.93
N ASN A 7 -16.79 3.31 -54.01
CA ASN A 7 -15.47 3.86 -54.33
C ASN A 7 -14.39 2.76 -54.45
N TYR A 8 -13.46 3.03 -55.37
CA TYR A 8 -12.17 2.42 -55.68
C TYR A 8 -11.71 1.17 -54.90
N GLY A 9 -11.54 0.07 -55.63
CA GLY A 9 -10.72 -1.08 -55.20
C GLY A 9 -9.83 -1.57 -56.33
N ARG A 10 -8.51 -1.64 -56.10
CA ARG A 10 -7.56 -2.33 -57.00
C ARG A 10 -7.71 -3.84 -56.79
N ARG A 11 -7.98 -4.60 -57.86
CA ARG A 11 -7.96 -6.07 -57.82
C ARG A 11 -7.19 -6.62 -59.02
N SER A 12 -6.39 -7.65 -58.78
CA SER A 12 -5.59 -8.37 -59.78
C SER A 12 -6.38 -9.53 -60.38
N VAL A 13 -6.25 -9.76 -61.69
CA VAL A 13 -6.85 -10.92 -62.39
C VAL A 13 -5.72 -11.83 -62.88
N LEU A 14 -5.88 -13.15 -62.70
CA LEU A 14 -5.01 -14.19 -63.25
C LEU A 14 -5.69 -14.84 -64.46
N SER A 15 -4.99 -14.92 -65.60
CA SER A 15 -5.42 -15.70 -66.77
C SER A 15 -4.59 -16.99 -66.90
N TYR A 16 -5.18 -18.00 -67.53
CA TYR A 16 -4.71 -19.38 -67.65
C TYR A 16 -3.59 -19.56 -68.71
N ASP A 17 -2.66 -18.62 -68.82
CA ASP A 17 -1.45 -18.85 -69.60
C ASP A 17 -0.26 -18.17 -68.91
N ARG A 18 0.77 -18.97 -68.59
CA ARG A 18 1.88 -18.61 -67.67
C ARG A 18 2.85 -17.57 -68.26
N LYS A 19 2.37 -16.37 -68.58
CA LYS A 19 3.22 -15.17 -68.77
C LYS A 19 2.61 -14.00 -68.01
N ARG A 20 3.38 -13.46 -67.05
CA ARG A 20 3.05 -12.24 -66.30
C ARG A 20 3.02 -11.06 -67.27
N THR A 21 1.86 -10.43 -67.41
CA THR A 21 1.71 -9.05 -67.88
C THR A 21 0.87 -8.30 -66.85
N ASP A 22 1.30 -7.10 -66.47
CA ASP A 22 0.68 -6.29 -65.42
C ASP A 22 -0.78 -5.92 -65.76
N PRO A 23 -1.69 -5.85 -64.76
CA PRO A 23 -3.08 -5.47 -65.00
C PRO A 23 -3.20 -3.94 -65.01
N PHE A 24 -3.70 -3.38 -66.10
CA PHE A 24 -4.09 -1.96 -66.14
C PHE A 24 -5.48 -1.82 -66.73
N TYR A 25 -6.53 -1.84 -65.88
CA TYR A 25 -7.73 -1.00 -66.07
C TYR A 25 -8.43 -0.78 -64.72
N SER A 26 -8.70 0.47 -64.36
CA SER A 26 -9.63 0.86 -63.29
C SER A 26 -10.94 1.31 -63.92
N TYR A 27 -12.08 0.88 -63.38
CA TYR A 27 -13.39 1.33 -63.82
C TYR A 27 -14.27 1.73 -62.64
N SER A 28 -15.18 2.66 -62.90
CA SER A 28 -16.22 3.09 -61.95
C SER A 28 -17.60 2.86 -62.58
N LEU A 29 -18.53 2.29 -61.80
CA LEU A 29 -19.94 2.20 -62.19
C LEU A 29 -20.66 3.46 -61.71
N CYS A 30 -21.29 4.17 -62.64
CA CYS A 30 -22.15 5.30 -62.32
C CYS A 30 -23.48 5.11 -63.06
N LYS A 31 -24.50 4.65 -62.32
CA LYS A 31 -25.82 4.29 -62.87
C LYS A 31 -25.70 3.29 -64.03
N ASP A 32 -26.07 3.67 -65.25
CA ASP A 32 -26.23 2.78 -66.42
C ASP A 32 -25.00 2.78 -67.35
N THR A 33 -23.90 3.43 -66.96
CA THR A 33 -22.66 3.52 -67.75
C THR A 33 -21.40 3.23 -66.93
N VAL A 34 -20.41 2.61 -67.58
CA VAL A 34 -19.08 2.34 -67.01
C VAL A 34 -18.08 3.33 -67.63
N LYS A 35 -17.32 4.05 -66.80
CA LYS A 35 -16.21 4.90 -67.25
C LYS A 35 -14.87 4.27 -66.87
N VAL A 36 -14.01 4.05 -67.88
CA VAL A 36 -12.66 3.51 -67.74
C VAL A 36 -11.66 4.66 -67.86
N SER A 37 -10.76 4.78 -66.88
CA SER A 37 -10.01 6.02 -66.62
C SER A 37 -8.92 6.40 -67.64
N GLU A 38 -8.56 5.55 -68.61
CA GLU A 38 -7.35 5.80 -69.43
C GLU A 38 -7.49 5.54 -70.95
N SER A 39 -8.67 5.22 -71.48
CA SER A 39 -8.83 5.01 -72.95
C SER A 39 -9.88 5.87 -73.63
N GLY A 40 -10.62 6.72 -72.91
CA GLY A 40 -11.63 7.61 -73.48
C GLY A 40 -12.84 6.92 -74.13
N LYS A 41 -12.92 5.59 -74.14
CA LYS A 41 -14.02 4.84 -74.75
C LYS A 41 -15.27 4.84 -73.87
N LYS A 42 -16.43 5.14 -74.47
CA LYS A 42 -17.76 5.04 -73.80
C LYS A 42 -18.34 3.64 -73.99
N LEU A 43 -18.73 3.00 -72.89
CA LEU A 43 -19.41 1.69 -72.86
C LEU A 43 -20.83 1.87 -72.29
N VAL A 44 -21.82 1.22 -72.90
CA VAL A 44 -23.23 1.22 -72.44
C VAL A 44 -23.59 -0.16 -71.91
N ILE A 45 -24.23 -0.22 -70.74
CA ILE A 45 -24.74 -1.46 -70.14
C ILE A 45 -26.01 -1.86 -70.90
N ARG A 46 -26.03 -3.07 -71.48
CA ARG A 46 -27.21 -3.60 -72.17
C ARG A 46 -28.06 -4.51 -71.30
N ASP A 47 -27.44 -5.29 -70.44
CA ASP A 47 -28.16 -6.25 -69.59
C ASP A 47 -27.36 -6.59 -68.33
N LEU A 48 -28.06 -6.76 -67.20
CA LEU A 48 -27.51 -7.08 -65.89
C LEU A 48 -28.38 -8.14 -65.20
N THR A 49 -27.82 -9.33 -65.00
CA THR A 49 -28.40 -10.40 -64.18
C THR A 49 -27.44 -10.77 -63.06
N ASP A 50 -27.90 -11.57 -62.09
CA ASP A 50 -27.12 -11.99 -60.90
C ASP A 50 -25.76 -12.62 -61.23
N SER A 51 -25.55 -13.09 -62.46
CA SER A 51 -24.33 -13.77 -62.89
C SER A 51 -23.71 -13.28 -64.21
N THR A 52 -24.29 -12.27 -64.88
CA THR A 52 -23.82 -11.83 -66.21
C THR A 52 -23.96 -10.32 -66.42
N LEU A 53 -22.87 -9.66 -66.83
CA LEU A 53 -22.84 -8.26 -67.27
C LEU A 53 -22.50 -8.18 -68.77
N ALA A 54 -23.43 -7.68 -69.59
CA ALA A 54 -23.22 -7.47 -71.03
C ALA A 54 -22.96 -5.99 -71.34
N LEU A 55 -21.77 -5.68 -71.86
CA LEU A 55 -21.35 -4.32 -72.22
C LEU A 55 -21.25 -4.19 -73.75
N GLN A 56 -21.85 -3.13 -74.31
CA GLN A 56 -21.63 -2.77 -75.70
C GLN A 56 -20.59 -1.65 -75.80
N CYS A 57 -19.54 -1.89 -76.59
CA CYS A 57 -18.55 -0.90 -76.94
C CYS A 57 -19.00 -0.14 -78.20
N LEU A 58 -19.05 1.19 -78.13
CA LEU A 58 -19.25 2.03 -79.32
C LEU A 58 -17.86 2.37 -79.88
N PRO A 59 -17.49 1.89 -81.08
CA PRO A 59 -16.17 2.15 -81.64
C PRO A 59 -16.19 3.31 -82.64
N ASP A 60 -15.13 4.11 -82.65
CA ASP A 60 -14.76 4.90 -83.85
C ASP A 60 -13.92 4.08 -84.84
N THR A 61 -13.46 2.87 -84.50
CA THR A 61 -12.83 1.92 -85.46
C THR A 61 -12.86 0.47 -84.94
N LEU A 62 -13.19 -0.46 -85.86
CA LEU A 62 -13.49 -1.88 -85.62
C LEU A 62 -12.31 -2.68 -85.05
N THR A 63 -12.51 -3.36 -83.91
CA THR A 63 -12.27 -4.81 -83.78
C THR A 63 -13.06 -5.35 -82.59
N VAL A 64 -13.86 -6.39 -82.80
CA VAL A 64 -14.74 -7.00 -81.78
C VAL A 64 -14.00 -8.13 -81.07
N TRP A 65 -13.92 -8.05 -79.74
CA TRP A 65 -13.74 -9.22 -78.87
C TRP A 65 -14.74 -9.11 -77.73
N VAL A 66 -15.64 -10.09 -77.61
CA VAL A 66 -16.55 -10.24 -76.48
C VAL A 66 -16.01 -11.39 -75.63
N CYS A 67 -15.38 -11.07 -74.49
CA CYS A 67 -15.02 -12.08 -73.50
C CYS A 67 -16.02 -12.05 -72.34
N PRO A 68 -16.58 -13.20 -71.90
CA PRO A 68 -17.42 -13.24 -70.72
C PRO A 68 -16.58 -13.02 -69.46
N VAL A 69 -16.96 -12.04 -68.64
CA VAL A 69 -16.38 -11.81 -67.30
C VAL A 69 -17.22 -12.57 -66.28
N ARG A 70 -16.66 -13.61 -65.65
CA ARG A 70 -17.26 -14.24 -64.47
C ARG A 70 -17.02 -13.34 -63.25
N CYS A 71 -18.09 -12.76 -62.69
CA CYS A 71 -18.05 -12.25 -61.33
C CYS A 71 -18.31 -13.40 -60.37
N VAL A 72 -17.30 -13.80 -59.60
CA VAL A 72 -17.49 -14.71 -58.47
C VAL A 72 -17.69 -13.82 -57.25
N THR A 73 -18.92 -13.78 -56.71
CA THR A 73 -19.13 -13.33 -55.33
C THR A 73 -18.59 -14.43 -54.43
N ASP A 74 -17.53 -14.15 -53.67
CA ASP A 74 -16.97 -15.10 -52.74
C ASP A 74 -17.95 -15.27 -51.56
N ASN A 75 -18.80 -16.28 -51.62
CA ASN A 75 -19.91 -16.49 -50.69
C ASN A 75 -19.43 -17.03 -49.31
N SER A 76 -18.24 -16.62 -48.89
CA SER A 76 -17.61 -17.09 -47.65
C SER A 76 -18.44 -16.71 -46.42
N LEU A 77 -18.39 -17.55 -45.39
CA LEU A 77 -19.08 -17.28 -44.11
C LEU A 77 -18.62 -15.96 -43.47
N GLN A 78 -17.39 -15.54 -43.74
CA GLN A 78 -16.86 -14.28 -43.24
C GLN A 78 -17.52 -13.07 -43.91
N GLU A 79 -17.64 -13.06 -45.24
CA GLU A 79 -18.32 -11.98 -45.96
C GLU A 79 -19.81 -11.90 -45.58
N GLN A 80 -20.46 -13.03 -45.30
CA GLN A 80 -21.84 -13.04 -44.81
C GLN A 80 -22.00 -12.35 -43.44
N ARG A 81 -21.05 -12.56 -42.51
CA ARG A 81 -21.04 -11.88 -41.21
C ARG A 81 -20.78 -10.37 -41.36
N GLU A 82 -19.83 -10.01 -42.22
CA GLU A 82 -19.51 -8.60 -42.50
C GLU A 82 -20.71 -7.88 -43.13
N ASN A 83 -21.45 -8.55 -44.01
CA ASN A 83 -22.68 -8.01 -44.57
C ASN A 83 -23.81 -7.87 -43.54
N GLU A 84 -23.96 -8.84 -42.61
CA GLU A 84 -24.89 -8.71 -41.48
C GLU A 84 -24.57 -7.49 -40.60
N ASN A 85 -23.30 -7.30 -40.25
CA ASN A 85 -22.86 -6.15 -39.45
C ASN A 85 -23.11 -4.82 -40.17
N ARG A 86 -22.88 -4.78 -41.48
CA ARG A 86 -23.15 -3.60 -42.32
C ARG A 86 -24.65 -3.29 -42.33
N MET A 87 -25.50 -4.29 -42.57
CA MET A 87 -26.97 -4.11 -42.57
C MET A 87 -27.48 -3.64 -41.21
N ASP A 88 -27.02 -4.26 -40.11
CA ASP A 88 -27.39 -3.85 -38.75
C ASP A 88 -26.98 -2.39 -38.47
N SER A 89 -25.76 -2.01 -38.87
CA SER A 89 -25.27 -0.64 -38.73
C SER A 89 -26.14 0.36 -39.49
N THR A 90 -26.56 0.03 -40.72
CA THR A 90 -27.48 0.87 -41.51
C THR A 90 -28.85 0.97 -40.83
N TRP A 91 -29.43 -0.14 -40.37
CA TRP A 91 -30.74 -0.11 -39.70
C TRP A 91 -30.73 0.69 -38.40
N ARG A 92 -29.64 0.66 -37.64
CA ARG A 92 -29.48 1.50 -36.45
C ARG A 92 -29.35 2.98 -36.79
N ALA A 93 -28.61 3.31 -37.85
CA ALA A 93 -28.47 4.68 -38.33
C ALA A 93 -29.81 5.26 -38.83
N ASP A 94 -30.65 4.43 -39.44
CA ASP A 94 -31.98 4.82 -39.93
C ASP A 94 -33.05 4.86 -38.83
N SER A 95 -32.74 4.40 -37.61
CA SER A 95 -33.72 4.34 -36.52
C SER A 95 -33.96 5.71 -35.88
N SER A 96 -35.22 6.14 -35.85
CA SER A 96 -35.66 7.37 -35.17
C SER A 96 -36.12 7.16 -33.71
N TRP A 97 -35.98 5.95 -33.18
CA TRP A 97 -36.45 5.59 -31.83
C TRP A 97 -35.43 5.92 -30.73
N ASN A 98 -35.94 6.32 -29.57
CA ASN A 98 -35.15 6.49 -28.36
C ASN A 98 -35.03 5.15 -27.62
N PHE A 99 -33.80 4.70 -27.37
CA PHE A 99 -33.52 3.42 -26.69
C PHE A 99 -33.21 3.59 -25.21
N GLY A 100 -33.48 2.56 -24.41
CA GLY A 100 -33.27 2.56 -22.96
C GLY A 100 -34.47 3.06 -22.16
N THR A 101 -34.19 3.64 -21.00
CA THR A 101 -35.20 4.09 -20.03
C THR A 101 -35.87 5.40 -20.48
N LEU A 102 -37.20 5.38 -20.58
CA LEU A 102 -38.04 6.52 -20.94
C LEU A 102 -39.05 6.80 -19.83
N ASP A 103 -39.53 8.04 -19.75
CA ASP A 103 -40.64 8.37 -18.87
C ASP A 103 -41.96 7.71 -19.36
N ILE A 104 -43.01 7.76 -18.53
CA ILE A 104 -44.33 7.19 -18.88
C ILE A 104 -45.00 7.87 -20.08
N SER A 105 -44.53 9.07 -20.48
CA SER A 105 -45.00 9.77 -21.68
C SER A 105 -44.26 9.33 -22.96
N GLY A 106 -43.27 8.43 -22.83
CA GLY A 106 -42.45 7.93 -23.94
C GLY A 106 -41.31 8.87 -24.34
N LYS A 107 -40.99 9.87 -23.51
CA LYS A 107 -39.89 10.81 -23.77
C LYS A 107 -38.60 10.37 -23.10
N PRO A 108 -37.43 10.66 -23.69
CA PRO A 108 -36.15 10.46 -23.03
C PRO A 108 -36.06 11.24 -21.73
N ILE A 109 -35.57 10.58 -20.68
CA ILE A 109 -35.27 11.24 -19.41
C ILE A 109 -34.00 12.07 -19.62
N LYS A 110 -34.14 13.40 -19.53
CA LYS A 110 -33.07 14.37 -19.86
C LYS A 110 -31.79 14.17 -19.04
N ASP A 111 -31.93 13.71 -17.80
CA ASP A 111 -30.82 13.46 -16.89
C ASP A 111 -30.98 12.09 -16.23
N LEU A 112 -30.29 11.09 -16.78
CA LEU A 112 -30.29 9.73 -16.24
C LEU A 112 -29.58 9.61 -14.88
N SER A 113 -28.85 10.63 -14.43
CA SER A 113 -28.28 10.67 -13.07
C SER A 113 -29.31 11.05 -11.99
N SER A 114 -30.47 11.58 -12.42
CA SER A 114 -31.58 11.94 -11.53
C SER A 114 -32.48 10.75 -11.15
N ILE A 115 -32.23 9.56 -11.73
CA ILE A 115 -32.97 8.33 -11.48
C ILE A 115 -32.04 7.13 -11.29
N GLU A 116 -32.51 6.11 -10.57
CA GLU A 116 -31.90 4.77 -10.61
C GLU A 116 -32.58 3.99 -11.75
N GLN A 117 -31.83 3.62 -12.79
CA GLN A 117 -32.38 2.90 -13.93
C GLN A 117 -32.69 1.43 -13.61
N PRO A 118 -33.65 0.81 -14.33
CA PRO A 118 -33.90 -0.62 -14.24
C PRO A 118 -32.64 -1.44 -14.50
N ARG A 119 -32.38 -2.43 -13.63
CA ARG A 119 -31.15 -3.23 -13.69
C ARG A 119 -31.42 -4.73 -13.55
N TRP A 120 -30.93 -5.55 -14.48
CA TRP A 120 -31.08 -7.00 -14.47
C TRP A 120 -29.86 -7.71 -13.92
N ALA A 121 -30.07 -8.83 -13.21
CA ALA A 121 -29.02 -9.53 -12.49
C ALA A 121 -27.85 -10.01 -13.36
N LYS A 122 -28.11 -10.48 -14.59
CA LYS A 122 -27.07 -10.99 -15.50
C LYS A 122 -26.64 -10.00 -16.58
N TRP A 123 -27.55 -9.16 -17.03
CA TRP A 123 -27.35 -8.29 -18.20
C TRP A 123 -27.24 -6.80 -17.84
N ASP A 124 -27.33 -6.46 -16.55
CA ASP A 124 -27.20 -5.10 -16.04
C ASP A 124 -28.20 -4.15 -16.74
N TYR A 125 -27.74 -3.23 -17.59
CA TYR A 125 -28.57 -2.31 -18.37
C TYR A 125 -28.80 -2.75 -19.83
N ASP A 126 -28.19 -3.86 -20.27
CA ASP A 126 -28.09 -4.26 -21.67
C ASP A 126 -29.04 -5.41 -22.01
N LEU A 127 -30.31 -5.07 -22.24
CA LEU A 127 -31.30 -6.07 -22.66
C LEU A 127 -31.08 -6.59 -24.08
N GLU A 128 -30.31 -5.92 -24.94
CA GLU A 128 -29.99 -6.46 -26.25
C GLU A 128 -29.24 -7.80 -26.12
N LYS A 129 -28.31 -7.89 -25.16
CA LYS A 129 -27.67 -9.16 -24.79
C LYS A 129 -28.65 -10.21 -24.29
N TYR A 130 -29.68 -9.82 -23.54
CA TYR A 130 -30.73 -10.75 -23.13
C TYR A 130 -31.43 -11.34 -24.35
N PHE A 131 -31.95 -10.49 -25.23
CA PHE A 131 -32.70 -10.95 -26.40
C PHE A 131 -31.83 -11.80 -27.30
N THR A 132 -30.65 -11.34 -27.67
CA THR A 132 -29.73 -12.10 -28.54
C THR A 132 -29.26 -13.42 -27.91
N SER A 133 -29.08 -13.48 -26.59
CA SER A 133 -28.70 -14.72 -25.90
C SER A 133 -29.84 -15.73 -25.72
N GLN A 134 -31.09 -15.29 -25.67
CA GLN A 134 -32.26 -16.15 -25.38
C GLN A 134 -33.15 -16.43 -26.60
N MET A 135 -32.94 -15.68 -27.69
CA MET A 135 -33.72 -15.77 -28.92
C MET A 135 -33.65 -17.15 -29.55
N VAL A 136 -34.79 -17.61 -30.04
CA VAL A 136 -34.93 -18.73 -30.95
C VAL A 136 -35.25 -18.14 -32.31
N TYR A 137 -34.35 -18.35 -33.28
CA TYR A 137 -34.54 -17.81 -34.62
C TYR A 137 -35.67 -18.57 -35.34
N PRO A 138 -36.62 -17.90 -36.02
CA PRO A 138 -37.63 -18.60 -36.80
C PRO A 138 -36.99 -19.45 -37.91
N GLU A 139 -37.23 -20.76 -37.87
CA GLU A 139 -36.53 -21.77 -38.69
C GLU A 139 -36.57 -21.45 -40.20
N HIS A 140 -37.77 -21.20 -40.74
CA HIS A 140 -37.96 -20.88 -42.16
C HIS A 140 -37.29 -19.56 -42.61
N LEU A 141 -36.95 -18.65 -41.69
CA LEU A 141 -36.20 -17.42 -41.98
C LEU A 141 -34.70 -17.65 -41.85
N LEU A 142 -34.30 -18.51 -40.92
CA LEU A 142 -32.91 -18.92 -40.75
C LEU A 142 -32.41 -19.67 -41.98
N GLU A 143 -33.20 -20.60 -42.52
CA GLU A 143 -32.90 -21.34 -43.76
C GLU A 143 -32.66 -20.41 -44.95
N LYS A 144 -33.41 -19.32 -45.03
CA LYS A 144 -33.29 -18.30 -46.09
C LYS A 144 -32.21 -17.26 -45.83
N ASN A 145 -31.46 -17.36 -44.73
CA ASN A 145 -30.53 -16.33 -44.25
C ASN A 145 -31.16 -14.93 -44.19
N GLN A 146 -32.44 -14.85 -43.85
CA GLN A 146 -33.15 -13.59 -43.81
C GLN A 146 -32.82 -12.85 -42.51
N ALA A 147 -32.04 -11.79 -42.63
CA ALA A 147 -31.70 -10.88 -41.54
C ALA A 147 -32.76 -9.79 -41.35
N GLY A 148 -32.80 -9.19 -40.17
CA GLY A 148 -33.66 -8.04 -39.88
C GLY A 148 -33.52 -7.56 -38.45
N TYR A 149 -34.52 -6.82 -37.99
CA TYR A 149 -34.59 -6.36 -36.61
C TYR A 149 -36.03 -6.27 -36.12
N ALA A 150 -36.18 -6.10 -34.82
CA ALA A 150 -37.41 -5.66 -34.18
C ALA A 150 -37.09 -4.63 -33.08
N VAL A 151 -37.98 -3.66 -32.91
CA VAL A 151 -37.93 -2.67 -31.83
C VAL A 151 -39.18 -2.87 -30.97
N VAL A 152 -38.97 -3.07 -29.67
CA VAL A 152 -40.04 -3.23 -28.69
C VAL A 152 -39.98 -2.12 -27.67
N ILE A 153 -41.15 -1.65 -27.24
CA ILE A 153 -41.32 -0.82 -26.06
C ILE A 153 -42.27 -1.51 -25.09
N PHE A 154 -41.94 -1.49 -23.80
CA PHE A 154 -42.80 -2.04 -22.75
C PHE A 154 -42.65 -1.23 -21.48
N SER A 155 -43.66 -1.23 -20.62
CA SER A 155 -43.59 -0.61 -19.30
C SER A 155 -42.96 -1.56 -18.29
N ILE A 156 -42.17 -1.05 -17.37
CA ILE A 156 -41.65 -1.76 -16.21
C ILE A 156 -42.42 -1.23 -15.00
N ASP A 157 -43.13 -2.12 -14.31
CA ASP A 157 -43.91 -1.76 -13.13
C ASP A 157 -43.00 -1.54 -11.89
N THR A 158 -43.59 -1.10 -10.79
CA THR A 158 -42.86 -0.84 -9.53
C THR A 158 -42.26 -2.11 -8.87
N LEU A 159 -42.58 -3.30 -9.37
CA LEU A 159 -41.99 -4.57 -8.96
C LEU A 159 -40.87 -5.03 -9.90
N GLY A 160 -40.56 -4.25 -10.94
CA GLY A 160 -39.53 -4.57 -11.92
C GLY A 160 -40.00 -5.59 -12.97
N LEU A 161 -41.31 -5.74 -13.18
CA LEU A 161 -41.87 -6.69 -14.13
C LEU A 161 -42.34 -5.99 -15.43
N PRO A 162 -42.14 -6.62 -16.60
CA PRO A 162 -42.58 -6.05 -17.86
C PRO A 162 -44.10 -6.15 -18.03
N ARG A 163 -44.73 -5.05 -18.45
CA ARG A 163 -46.16 -4.88 -18.76
C ARG A 163 -46.29 -4.12 -20.08
N GLY A 164 -47.49 -4.08 -20.68
CA GLY A 164 -47.80 -3.21 -21.82
C GLY A 164 -46.84 -3.34 -23.01
N ILE A 165 -46.61 -4.56 -23.50
CA ILE A 165 -45.61 -4.87 -24.53
C ILE A 165 -46.14 -4.45 -25.91
N ASN A 166 -45.43 -3.54 -26.59
CA ASN A 166 -45.77 -3.02 -27.91
C ASN A 166 -44.57 -3.11 -28.86
N ILE A 167 -44.79 -3.56 -30.09
CA ILE A 167 -43.75 -3.62 -31.13
C ILE A 167 -43.84 -2.31 -31.93
N LEU A 168 -42.77 -1.52 -31.89
CA LEU A 168 -42.69 -0.22 -32.59
C LEU A 168 -42.35 -0.39 -34.07
N SER A 169 -41.43 -1.31 -34.39
CA SER A 169 -41.02 -1.61 -35.75
C SER A 169 -40.51 -3.04 -35.85
N SER A 170 -40.72 -3.70 -36.98
CA SER A 170 -40.08 -4.99 -37.25
C SER A 170 -40.02 -5.26 -38.74
N LYS A 171 -38.92 -5.88 -39.18
CA LYS A 171 -38.76 -6.34 -40.58
C LYS A 171 -39.55 -7.61 -40.89
N HIS A 172 -40.02 -8.35 -39.88
CA HIS A 172 -40.82 -9.56 -40.08
C HIS A 172 -41.75 -9.86 -38.90
N LYS A 173 -42.96 -10.36 -39.17
CA LYS A 173 -43.97 -10.68 -38.13
C LYS A 173 -43.49 -11.70 -37.10
N ASP A 174 -42.70 -12.69 -37.52
CA ASP A 174 -42.20 -13.73 -36.61
C ASP A 174 -41.04 -13.26 -35.72
N PHE A 175 -40.28 -12.25 -36.15
CA PHE A 175 -39.32 -11.57 -35.27
C PHE A 175 -40.05 -10.86 -34.14
N ALA A 176 -41.12 -10.14 -34.47
CA ALA A 176 -41.98 -9.48 -33.48
C ALA A 176 -42.59 -10.48 -32.47
N LYS A 177 -43.09 -11.64 -32.92
CA LYS A 177 -43.62 -12.69 -32.03
C LYS A 177 -42.57 -13.20 -31.04
N GLU A 178 -41.35 -13.45 -31.51
CA GLU A 178 -40.26 -13.94 -30.67
C GLU A 178 -39.85 -12.90 -29.62
N VAL A 179 -39.76 -11.64 -30.00
CA VAL A 179 -39.51 -10.55 -29.05
C VAL A 179 -40.60 -10.44 -27.98
N VAL A 180 -41.88 -10.58 -28.34
CA VAL A 180 -42.98 -10.60 -27.37
C VAL A 180 -42.84 -11.78 -26.40
N ARG A 181 -42.50 -12.98 -26.89
CA ARG A 181 -42.28 -14.17 -26.04
C ARG A 181 -41.16 -13.93 -25.03
N LEU A 182 -40.03 -13.40 -25.50
CA LEU A 182 -38.87 -13.12 -24.66
C LEU A 182 -39.13 -12.02 -23.63
N THR A 183 -39.87 -10.97 -24.03
CA THR A 183 -40.24 -9.86 -23.14
C THR A 183 -41.15 -10.36 -22.02
N LYS A 184 -42.15 -11.21 -22.32
CA LYS A 184 -43.01 -11.85 -21.30
C LYS A 184 -42.25 -12.75 -20.33
N ALA A 185 -41.10 -13.27 -20.75
CA ALA A 185 -40.29 -14.21 -19.97
C ALA A 185 -39.10 -13.53 -19.27
N LEU A 186 -38.98 -12.20 -19.31
CA LEU A 186 -37.93 -11.47 -18.59
C LEU A 186 -38.04 -11.70 -17.08
N PRO A 187 -36.92 -11.95 -16.37
CA PRO A 187 -36.93 -11.95 -14.91
C PRO A 187 -37.18 -10.53 -14.39
N HIS A 188 -37.62 -10.43 -13.12
CA HIS A 188 -37.73 -9.12 -12.47
C HIS A 188 -36.36 -8.42 -12.46
N CYS A 189 -36.38 -7.11 -12.66
CA CYS A 189 -35.20 -6.27 -12.46
C CYS A 189 -35.27 -5.55 -11.11
N LEU A 190 -34.16 -4.93 -10.73
CA LEU A 190 -34.23 -3.82 -9.79
C LEU A 190 -35.04 -2.71 -10.48
N PRO A 191 -36.18 -2.26 -9.91
CA PRO A 191 -37.07 -1.33 -10.58
C PRO A 191 -36.46 0.08 -10.64
N CYS A 192 -37.00 0.90 -11.54
CA CYS A 192 -36.66 2.31 -11.65
C CYS A 192 -37.01 3.05 -10.35
N ARG A 193 -36.16 3.98 -9.92
CA ARG A 193 -36.43 4.86 -8.77
C ARG A 193 -36.20 6.32 -9.10
N ASP A 194 -37.01 7.17 -8.48
CA ASP A 194 -36.79 8.61 -8.51
C ASP A 194 -35.61 9.03 -7.62
N LYS A 195 -35.29 10.33 -7.66
CA LYS A 195 -34.24 10.97 -6.85
C LYS A 195 -34.38 10.75 -5.33
N ASP A 196 -35.60 10.49 -4.86
CA ASP A 196 -35.92 10.30 -3.45
C ASP A 196 -35.86 8.80 -3.07
N GLY A 197 -35.51 7.94 -4.03
CA GLY A 197 -35.39 6.49 -3.86
C GLY A 197 -36.73 5.77 -3.89
N LYS A 198 -37.83 6.41 -4.32
CA LYS A 198 -39.14 5.76 -4.43
C LYS A 198 -39.25 5.04 -5.77
N ARG A 199 -39.78 3.81 -5.73
CA ARG A 199 -40.01 3.01 -6.95
C ARG A 199 -41.03 3.69 -7.85
N MET A 200 -40.72 3.76 -9.15
CA MET A 200 -41.57 4.37 -10.16
C MET A 200 -41.67 3.48 -11.40
N GLU A 201 -42.76 3.63 -12.13
CA GLU A 201 -42.93 2.98 -13.42
C GLU A 201 -42.15 3.74 -14.50
N CYS A 202 -41.62 3.02 -15.48
CA CYS A 202 -40.94 3.62 -16.63
C CYS A 202 -41.24 2.82 -17.90
N LEU A 203 -41.02 3.43 -19.07
CA LEU A 203 -41.01 2.72 -20.34
C LEU A 203 -39.57 2.30 -20.66
N TYR A 204 -39.41 1.17 -21.34
CA TYR A 204 -38.10 0.67 -21.77
C TYR A 204 -38.17 0.25 -23.24
N THR A 205 -37.30 0.82 -24.05
CA THR A 205 -37.24 0.54 -25.50
C THR A 205 -35.95 -0.19 -25.85
N VAL A 206 -36.07 -1.29 -26.60
CA VAL A 206 -34.94 -2.14 -26.99
C VAL A 206 -34.95 -2.37 -28.50
N TYR A 207 -33.78 -2.26 -29.12
CA TYR A 207 -33.51 -2.73 -30.47
C TYR A 207 -32.98 -4.16 -30.40
N ILE A 208 -33.55 -5.08 -31.19
CA ILE A 208 -33.16 -6.48 -31.23
C ILE A 208 -32.73 -6.84 -32.65
N PRO A 209 -31.43 -7.10 -32.89
CA PRO A 209 -30.96 -7.57 -34.18
C PRO A 209 -31.26 -9.06 -34.39
N PHE A 210 -31.78 -9.39 -35.57
CA PHE A 210 -31.97 -10.76 -36.05
C PHE A 210 -30.93 -11.02 -37.14
N LEU A 211 -29.80 -11.59 -36.73
CA LEU A 211 -28.64 -11.85 -37.57
C LEU A 211 -28.37 -13.36 -37.66
N PRO A 212 -28.69 -14.02 -38.80
CA PRO A 212 -28.58 -15.46 -38.99
C PRO A 212 -27.21 -16.07 -38.64
N GLN A 213 -26.10 -15.49 -39.10
CA GLN A 213 -24.76 -16.05 -38.84
C GLN A 213 -24.38 -15.90 -37.37
N HIS A 214 -24.64 -14.73 -36.78
CA HIS A 214 -24.40 -14.49 -35.35
C HIS A 214 -25.23 -15.43 -34.46
N TYR A 215 -26.47 -15.72 -34.86
CA TYR A 215 -27.30 -16.73 -34.18
C TYR A 215 -26.69 -18.13 -34.26
N ARG A 216 -26.21 -18.56 -35.43
CA ARG A 216 -25.56 -19.88 -35.60
C ARG A 216 -24.29 -19.99 -34.77
N ASP A 217 -23.49 -18.92 -34.71
CA ASP A 217 -22.27 -18.87 -33.89
C ASP A 217 -22.62 -18.97 -32.40
N ARG A 218 -23.66 -18.26 -31.96
CA ARG A 218 -24.17 -18.37 -30.59
C ARG A 218 -24.63 -19.79 -30.26
N VAL A 219 -25.44 -20.43 -31.11
CA VAL A 219 -25.94 -21.80 -30.87
C VAL A 219 -24.78 -22.80 -30.75
N LYS A 220 -23.73 -22.66 -31.57
CA LYS A 220 -22.50 -23.47 -31.43
C LYS A 220 -21.80 -23.22 -30.09
N ALA A 221 -21.65 -21.96 -29.70
CA ALA A 221 -21.03 -21.58 -28.43
C ALA A 221 -21.84 -22.08 -27.22
N ASP A 222 -23.17 -21.96 -27.27
CA ASP A 222 -24.10 -22.43 -26.24
C ASP A 222 -24.00 -23.95 -26.06
N SER A 223 -23.92 -24.71 -27.16
CA SER A 223 -23.74 -26.17 -27.14
C SER A 223 -22.43 -26.58 -26.45
N ILE A 224 -21.32 -25.91 -26.77
CA ILE A 224 -20.02 -26.13 -26.11
C ILE A 224 -20.08 -25.75 -24.62
N ALA A 225 -20.74 -24.64 -24.29
CA ALA A 225 -20.88 -24.19 -22.91
C ALA A 225 -21.75 -25.15 -22.07
N GLU A 226 -22.82 -25.69 -22.65
CA GLU A 226 -23.71 -26.64 -21.98
C GLU A 226 -23.00 -27.97 -21.67
N GLU A 227 -22.17 -28.46 -22.59
CA GLU A 227 -21.35 -29.65 -22.34
C GLU A 227 -20.30 -29.42 -21.25
N ARG A 228 -19.70 -28.21 -21.19
CA ARG A 228 -18.80 -27.83 -20.09
C ARG A 228 -19.52 -27.78 -18.74
N LYS A 229 -20.77 -27.31 -18.70
CA LYS A 229 -21.55 -27.22 -17.46
C LYS A 229 -21.88 -28.59 -16.85
N LYS A 230 -22.09 -29.63 -17.67
CA LYS A 230 -22.27 -31.01 -17.16
C LYS A 230 -21.09 -31.51 -16.33
N HIS A 231 -19.91 -30.92 -16.52
CA HIS A 231 -18.68 -31.26 -15.82
C HIS A 231 -18.34 -30.29 -14.68
N MET A 232 -19.25 -29.37 -14.30
CA MET A 232 -19.00 -28.30 -13.34
C MET A 232 -20.03 -28.34 -12.19
N PHE A 233 -19.57 -28.66 -10.97
CA PHE A 233 -20.40 -28.83 -9.76
C PHE A 233 -20.66 -27.54 -8.96
N ILE A 234 -20.53 -26.37 -9.58
CA ILE A 234 -20.62 -25.09 -8.86
C ILE A 234 -21.75 -24.25 -9.44
N ASP A 235 -22.82 -24.10 -8.66
CA ASP A 235 -23.74 -22.98 -8.81
C ASP A 235 -22.94 -21.69 -8.55
N MET A 236 -22.68 -20.92 -9.61
CA MET A 236 -22.07 -19.60 -9.45
C MET A 236 -23.11 -18.66 -8.82
N GLU A 237 -23.00 -18.48 -7.52
CA GLU A 237 -23.73 -17.48 -6.74
C GLU A 237 -22.79 -16.35 -6.32
N SER A 238 -23.23 -15.10 -6.46
CA SER A 238 -22.60 -13.98 -5.75
C SER A 238 -23.41 -13.63 -4.52
N GLY A 239 -22.74 -13.47 -3.38
CA GLY A 239 -23.37 -12.92 -2.17
C GLY A 239 -23.83 -11.46 -2.35
N PRO A 240 -24.59 -10.92 -1.38
CA PRO A 240 -25.05 -9.54 -1.45
C PRO A 240 -23.88 -8.55 -1.29
N VAL A 241 -23.96 -7.42 -1.99
CA VAL A 241 -22.87 -6.43 -2.07
C VAL A 241 -23.32 -5.06 -1.58
N PHE A 242 -22.63 -4.52 -0.58
CA PHE A 242 -22.83 -3.16 -0.06
C PHE A 242 -21.85 -2.17 -0.68
N GLN A 243 -22.35 -1.00 -1.13
CA GLN A 243 -21.55 0.14 -1.61
C GLN A 243 -20.32 -0.25 -2.45
N TYR A 244 -20.56 -0.88 -3.60
CA TYR A 244 -19.53 -1.27 -4.59
C TYR A 244 -18.54 -2.35 -4.12
N GLY A 245 -18.84 -3.10 -3.06
CA GLY A 245 -18.08 -4.29 -2.68
C GLY A 245 -16.72 -4.00 -2.08
N ARG A 246 -16.51 -2.79 -1.55
CA ARG A 246 -15.31 -2.50 -0.75
C ARG A 246 -15.27 -3.43 0.47
N PRO A 247 -14.12 -4.08 0.76
CA PRO A 247 -13.98 -4.87 1.96
C PRO A 247 -14.38 -4.06 3.19
N ARG A 248 -15.21 -4.64 4.08
CA ARG A 248 -15.68 -4.04 5.34
C ARG A 248 -16.59 -2.80 5.21
N ALA A 249 -17.03 -2.40 4.03
CA ALA A 249 -17.86 -1.20 3.86
C ALA A 249 -19.10 -1.17 4.78
N ALA A 250 -19.79 -2.30 4.93
CA ALA A 250 -20.94 -2.42 5.83
C ALA A 250 -20.55 -2.26 7.31
N GLN A 251 -19.37 -2.75 7.71
CA GLN A 251 -18.85 -2.62 9.07
C GLN A 251 -18.47 -1.17 9.36
N ASP A 252 -17.84 -0.49 8.41
CA ASP A 252 -17.46 0.91 8.53
C ASP A 252 -18.69 1.81 8.61
N TYR A 253 -19.72 1.52 7.79
CA TYR A 253 -21.01 2.23 7.84
C TYR A 253 -21.63 2.20 9.23
N ILE A 254 -21.61 1.04 9.88
CA ILE A 254 -22.10 0.87 11.26
C ILE A 254 -21.17 1.61 12.23
N THR A 255 -19.87 1.34 12.18
CA THR A 255 -18.89 1.84 13.14
C THR A 255 -18.86 3.37 13.20
N ARG A 256 -18.99 4.05 12.06
CA ARG A 256 -19.04 5.52 11.98
C ARG A 256 -20.30 6.13 12.60
N ARG A 257 -21.38 5.36 12.73
CA ARG A 257 -22.67 5.80 13.30
C ARG A 257 -22.85 5.37 14.75
N LEU A 258 -21.98 4.49 15.26
CA LEU A 258 -22.04 4.02 16.63
C LEU A 258 -21.62 5.11 17.63
N LYS A 259 -22.47 5.29 18.63
CA LYS A 259 -22.25 6.13 19.79
C LYS A 259 -22.36 5.26 21.04
N TYR A 260 -21.20 4.89 21.57
CA TYR A 260 -21.06 4.17 22.82
C TYR A 260 -19.94 4.75 23.68
N ASP A 261 -20.05 4.55 25.00
CA ASP A 261 -19.06 4.91 26.01
C ASP A 261 -18.05 3.76 26.22
N PRO A 262 -16.79 3.89 25.77
CA PRO A 262 -15.79 2.84 25.94
C PRO A 262 -15.40 2.55 27.40
N THR A 263 -15.73 3.43 28.36
CA THR A 263 -15.40 3.22 29.78
C THR A 263 -16.19 2.06 30.39
N LEU A 264 -17.38 1.78 29.84
CA LEU A 264 -18.25 0.69 30.29
C LEU A 264 -17.68 -0.71 29.99
N LEU A 265 -16.55 -0.80 29.25
CA LEU A 265 -15.85 -2.06 29.02
C LEU A 265 -15.11 -2.60 30.26
N GLY A 266 -14.99 -1.81 31.33
CA GLY A 266 -14.19 -2.17 32.49
C GLY A 266 -12.77 -2.50 32.06
N ASP A 267 -12.23 -3.64 32.48
CA ASP A 267 -10.87 -4.06 32.12
C ASP A 267 -10.71 -4.64 30.70
N LYS A 268 -11.82 -4.90 30.00
CA LYS A 268 -11.78 -5.52 28.67
C LYS A 268 -11.28 -4.52 27.63
N GLN A 269 -10.30 -4.94 26.81
CA GLN A 269 -9.80 -4.12 25.70
C GLN A 269 -10.81 -3.99 24.55
N GLN A 270 -11.66 -5.01 24.35
CA GLN A 270 -12.74 -4.99 23.37
C GLN A 270 -13.83 -6.02 23.71
N VAL A 271 -15.03 -5.80 23.17
CA VAL A 271 -16.11 -6.80 23.06
C VAL A 271 -16.62 -6.85 21.62
N LYS A 272 -17.26 -7.95 21.22
CA LYS A 272 -17.73 -8.16 19.84
C LYS A 272 -19.18 -8.64 19.83
N GLY A 273 -20.01 -7.98 19.02
CA GLY A 273 -21.34 -8.45 18.67
C GLY A 273 -21.36 -9.05 17.26
N VAL A 274 -22.20 -10.07 17.05
CA VAL A 274 -22.47 -10.65 15.72
C VAL A 274 -23.95 -10.46 15.43
N TYR A 275 -24.24 -9.85 14.29
CA TYR A 275 -25.58 -9.45 13.88
C TYR A 275 -25.84 -10.06 12.51
N SER A 276 -27.06 -10.51 12.27
CA SER A 276 -27.49 -10.97 10.95
C SER A 276 -28.60 -10.09 10.43
N MET A 277 -28.61 -9.92 9.12
CA MET A 277 -29.65 -9.25 8.38
C MET A 277 -29.99 -10.06 7.14
N ARG A 278 -31.23 -9.96 6.70
CA ARG A 278 -31.67 -10.54 5.43
C ARG A 278 -31.67 -9.44 4.38
N ILE A 279 -31.10 -9.72 3.22
CA ILE A 279 -31.17 -8.85 2.05
C ILE A 279 -32.16 -9.48 1.08
N ASP A 280 -33.27 -8.82 0.82
CA ASP A 280 -34.28 -9.34 -0.11
C ASP A 280 -33.82 -9.27 -1.58
N SER A 281 -34.62 -9.81 -2.51
CA SER A 281 -34.29 -9.80 -3.95
C SER A 281 -34.29 -8.39 -4.56
N TYR A 282 -34.72 -7.37 -3.84
CA TYR A 282 -34.65 -5.97 -4.24
C TYR A 282 -33.48 -5.23 -3.61
N GLY A 283 -32.80 -5.81 -2.62
CA GLY A 283 -31.64 -5.24 -1.94
C GLY A 283 -31.99 -4.54 -0.65
N GLU A 284 -33.24 -4.64 -0.19
CA GLU A 284 -33.70 -4.02 1.05
C GLU A 284 -33.28 -4.87 2.24
N VAL A 285 -32.95 -4.19 3.34
CA VAL A 285 -32.57 -4.83 4.59
C VAL A 285 -33.80 -5.20 5.40
N CYS A 286 -33.95 -6.49 5.69
CA CYS A 286 -35.08 -7.07 6.39
C CYS A 286 -34.63 -7.82 7.66
N GLY A 287 -35.46 -7.77 8.70
CA GLY A 287 -35.34 -8.61 9.90
C GLY A 287 -33.96 -8.68 10.56
N PRO A 288 -33.30 -7.55 10.87
CA PRO A 288 -32.01 -7.61 11.55
C PRO A 288 -32.17 -8.16 12.97
N LYS A 289 -31.30 -9.10 13.33
CA LYS A 289 -31.31 -9.81 14.63
C LYS A 289 -29.89 -9.95 15.17
N VAL A 290 -29.78 -10.02 16.50
CA VAL A 290 -28.52 -10.34 17.19
C VAL A 290 -28.31 -11.85 17.12
N LEU A 291 -27.22 -12.30 16.51
CA LEU A 291 -26.79 -13.70 16.56
C LEU A 291 -25.96 -13.98 17.82
N ARG A 292 -25.10 -13.02 18.21
CA ARG A 292 -24.32 -13.07 19.44
C ARG A 292 -24.19 -11.66 20.00
N SER A 293 -24.71 -11.44 21.20
CA SER A 293 -24.66 -10.16 21.90
C SER A 293 -23.22 -9.72 22.17
N CYS A 294 -22.96 -8.41 22.15
CA CYS A 294 -21.70 -7.85 22.63
C CYS A 294 -21.61 -7.76 24.16
N GLY A 295 -22.66 -8.16 24.89
CA GLY A 295 -22.77 -8.10 26.34
C GLY A 295 -23.36 -6.80 26.87
N MET A 296 -23.80 -5.89 25.99
CA MET A 296 -24.41 -4.60 26.35
C MET A 296 -25.63 -4.34 25.46
N GLU A 297 -26.82 -4.41 26.05
CA GLU A 297 -28.10 -4.40 25.33
C GLU A 297 -28.31 -3.11 24.52
N ASP A 298 -28.03 -1.95 25.10
CA ASP A 298 -28.16 -0.65 24.43
C ASP A 298 -27.27 -0.56 23.18
N TRP A 299 -26.10 -1.18 23.20
CA TRP A 299 -25.16 -1.16 22.08
C TRP A 299 -25.62 -2.10 20.97
N ASP A 300 -26.12 -3.28 21.35
CA ASP A 300 -26.72 -4.22 20.40
C ASP A 300 -27.93 -3.58 19.71
N ASN A 301 -28.83 -2.94 20.47
CA ASN A 301 -30.02 -2.25 19.95
C ASN A 301 -29.64 -1.11 18.98
N GLN A 302 -28.63 -0.31 19.33
CA GLN A 302 -28.14 0.75 18.45
C GLN A 302 -27.58 0.19 17.13
N VAL A 303 -26.85 -0.93 17.16
CA VAL A 303 -26.40 -1.61 15.92
C VAL A 303 -27.60 -2.04 15.07
N LEU A 304 -28.63 -2.64 15.67
CA LEU A 304 -29.83 -3.05 14.94
C LEU A 304 -30.54 -1.85 14.29
N GLU A 305 -30.66 -0.73 14.98
CA GLU A 305 -31.25 0.49 14.41
C GLU A 305 -30.46 1.03 13.23
N ILE A 306 -29.12 1.00 13.30
CA ILE A 306 -28.27 1.43 12.20
C ILE A 306 -28.43 0.48 11.00
N ILE A 307 -28.49 -0.83 11.24
CA ILE A 307 -28.72 -1.83 10.19
C ILE A 307 -30.08 -1.61 9.50
N ARG A 308 -31.15 -1.34 10.26
CA ARG A 308 -32.49 -1.05 9.68
C ARG A 308 -32.51 0.17 8.75
N LYS A 309 -31.59 1.12 8.95
CA LYS A 309 -31.47 2.36 8.16
C LYS A 309 -30.40 2.26 7.08
N MET A 310 -29.80 1.09 6.87
CA MET A 310 -28.81 0.92 5.82
C MET A 310 -29.42 1.21 4.44
N PRO A 311 -28.64 1.84 3.54
CA PRO A 311 -29.08 2.00 2.17
C PRO A 311 -29.18 0.63 1.49
N ARG A 312 -29.94 0.62 0.39
CA ARG A 312 -30.14 -0.54 -0.48
C ARG A 312 -28.82 -1.21 -0.88
N TRP A 313 -28.78 -2.53 -0.78
CA TRP A 313 -27.69 -3.39 -1.22
C TRP A 313 -27.90 -3.83 -2.68
N THR A 314 -26.83 -4.27 -3.34
CA THR A 314 -27.00 -5.14 -4.51
C THR A 314 -27.33 -6.55 -3.97
N PRO A 315 -28.48 -7.14 -4.32
CA PRO A 315 -28.86 -8.47 -3.83
C PRO A 315 -27.88 -9.55 -4.27
N ALA A 316 -27.99 -10.72 -3.64
CA ALA A 316 -27.33 -11.90 -4.15
C ALA A 316 -27.85 -12.25 -5.55
N ILE A 317 -26.96 -12.79 -6.39
CA ILE A 317 -27.27 -13.12 -7.78
C ILE A 317 -27.01 -14.60 -7.98
N LEU A 318 -28.04 -15.31 -8.42
CA LEU A 318 -27.91 -16.65 -8.97
C LEU A 318 -27.73 -16.53 -10.48
N PHE A 319 -26.53 -16.81 -11.01
CA PHE A 319 -26.23 -16.63 -12.43
C PHE A 319 -26.79 -17.73 -13.34
N PHE A 320 -27.34 -18.80 -12.77
CA PHE A 320 -27.94 -19.90 -13.53
C PHE A 320 -29.15 -19.45 -14.36
N GLY A 321 -29.27 -20.00 -15.57
CA GLY A 321 -30.31 -19.64 -16.53
C GLY A 321 -30.28 -18.15 -16.90
N LYS A 322 -31.37 -17.44 -16.59
CA LYS A 322 -31.56 -16.02 -16.92
C LYS A 322 -30.91 -15.04 -15.93
N GLY A 323 -30.28 -15.52 -14.86
CA GLY A 323 -29.86 -14.63 -13.79
C GLY A 323 -31.06 -14.12 -12.99
N LYS A 324 -31.04 -14.28 -11.67
CA LYS A 324 -32.09 -13.75 -10.81
C LYS A 324 -31.47 -13.15 -9.55
N TYR A 325 -32.04 -12.03 -9.11
CA TYR A 325 -31.81 -11.57 -7.76
C TYR A 325 -32.54 -12.49 -6.78
N VAL A 326 -31.84 -12.90 -5.74
CA VAL A 326 -32.35 -13.82 -4.72
C VAL A 326 -32.15 -13.22 -3.34
N GLU A 327 -33.04 -13.62 -2.42
CA GLU A 327 -32.88 -13.30 -1.01
C GLU A 327 -31.64 -14.01 -0.43
N SER A 328 -30.95 -13.34 0.50
CA SER A 328 -29.78 -13.90 1.17
C SER A 328 -29.68 -13.45 2.62
N GLU A 329 -29.05 -14.27 3.46
CA GLU A 329 -28.73 -13.93 4.86
C GLU A 329 -27.27 -13.49 4.96
N PHE A 330 -27.03 -12.35 5.61
CA PHE A 330 -25.71 -11.75 5.76
C PHE A 330 -25.40 -11.52 7.24
N ALA A 331 -24.26 -12.04 7.71
CA ALA A 331 -23.80 -11.86 9.08
C ALA A 331 -22.62 -10.88 9.15
N ILE A 332 -22.69 -9.94 10.08
CA ILE A 332 -21.69 -8.89 10.31
C ILE A 332 -21.20 -8.92 11.75
N THR A 333 -19.89 -8.87 11.92
CA THR A 333 -19.26 -8.75 13.24
C THR A 333 -18.85 -7.30 13.48
N ILE A 334 -19.24 -6.74 14.62
CA ILE A 334 -18.88 -5.38 15.05
C ILE A 334 -18.08 -5.47 16.35
N SER A 335 -16.97 -4.73 16.40
CA SER A 335 -16.08 -4.69 17.57
C SER A 335 -16.19 -3.34 18.27
N PHE A 336 -16.42 -3.38 19.57
CA PHE A 336 -16.41 -2.21 20.46
C PHE A 336 -15.10 -2.22 21.22
N LYS A 337 -14.29 -1.16 21.10
CA LYS A 337 -12.92 -1.09 21.62
C LYS A 337 -12.80 -0.06 22.73
N ARG A 338 -11.95 -0.36 23.72
CA ARG A 338 -11.62 0.55 24.83
C ARG A 338 -10.70 1.68 24.39
N ASN A 339 -9.63 1.33 23.67
CA ASN A 339 -8.63 2.28 23.19
C ASN A 339 -9.01 2.80 21.81
N ARG A 340 -8.98 4.13 21.66
CA ARG A 340 -9.20 4.81 20.39
C ARG A 340 -7.85 4.97 19.71
N THR A 341 -7.81 4.76 18.39
CA THR A 341 -6.67 5.18 17.57
C THR A 341 -6.94 6.60 17.09
N LEU A 342 -5.95 7.48 17.15
CA LEU A 342 -6.00 8.77 16.47
C LEU A 342 -5.22 8.71 15.17
N ILE A 343 -5.80 9.24 14.10
CA ILE A 343 -5.21 9.30 12.77
C ILE A 343 -5.10 10.77 12.37
N ALA A 344 -3.89 11.19 12.00
CA ALA A 344 -3.62 12.52 11.52
C ALA A 344 -4.34 12.74 10.17
N HIS A 345 -4.97 13.89 10.04
CA HIS A 345 -5.69 14.29 8.84
C HIS A 345 -5.29 15.72 8.44
N THR A 346 -5.08 15.92 7.14
CA THR A 346 -4.72 17.19 6.52
C THR A 346 -5.64 17.49 5.33
N THR A 347 -5.83 18.77 5.01
CA THR A 347 -6.48 19.21 3.78
C THR A 347 -5.57 19.12 2.56
N GLU A 348 -4.26 18.99 2.78
CA GLU A 348 -3.25 18.86 1.74
C GLU A 348 -3.14 17.42 1.23
N LYS A 349 -2.51 17.25 0.06
CA LYS A 349 -2.34 15.93 -0.56
C LYS A 349 -1.44 15.00 0.28
N HIS A 350 -0.48 15.56 1.00
CA HIS A 350 0.52 14.84 1.80
C HIS A 350 0.72 15.51 3.16
N ILE A 351 1.10 14.71 4.16
CA ILE A 351 1.48 15.21 5.49
C ILE A 351 2.96 15.58 5.43
N GLU A 352 3.26 16.87 5.41
CA GLU A 352 4.60 17.44 5.28
C GLU A 352 4.86 18.53 6.33
N ALA A 353 6.13 18.89 6.54
CA ALA A 353 6.52 19.91 7.50
C ALA A 353 5.86 21.27 7.17
N GLY A 354 5.14 21.83 8.14
CA GLY A 354 4.44 23.11 7.99
C GLY A 354 2.98 23.01 7.54
N VAL A 355 2.50 21.80 7.21
CA VAL A 355 1.10 21.55 6.89
C VAL A 355 0.29 21.44 8.18
N HIS A 356 -0.82 22.18 8.27
CA HIS A 356 -1.74 22.07 9.40
C HIS A 356 -2.38 20.68 9.45
N VAL A 357 -2.39 20.09 10.65
CA VAL A 357 -2.94 18.76 10.88
C VAL A 357 -3.95 18.79 12.02
N CYS A 358 -4.94 17.92 11.94
CA CYS A 358 -5.82 17.57 13.04
C CYS A 358 -5.70 16.06 13.31
N TYR A 359 -6.18 15.59 14.45
CA TYR A 359 -6.31 14.15 14.70
C TYR A 359 -7.76 13.75 14.84
N LEU A 360 -8.15 12.77 14.03
CA LEU A 360 -9.47 12.17 14.04
C LEU A 360 -9.42 10.81 14.75
N ASN A 361 -10.48 10.43 15.44
CA ASN A 361 -10.61 9.05 15.92
C ASN A 361 -11.10 8.11 14.80
N GLU A 362 -11.22 6.81 15.08
CA GLU A 362 -11.74 5.80 14.13
C GLU A 362 -13.18 6.10 13.61
N ARG A 363 -13.95 6.95 14.31
CA ARG A 363 -15.31 7.39 13.91
C ARG A 363 -15.29 8.61 13.00
N GLY A 364 -14.15 9.29 12.86
CA GLY A 364 -14.00 10.57 12.16
C GLY A 364 -14.22 11.80 13.04
N ASP A 365 -14.43 11.63 14.35
CA ASP A 365 -14.56 12.78 15.25
C ASP A 365 -13.20 13.45 15.44
N THR A 366 -13.15 14.78 15.36
CA THR A 366 -11.95 15.56 15.65
C THR A 366 -11.66 15.58 17.14
N ILE A 367 -10.55 14.96 17.55
CA ILE A 367 -10.06 14.93 18.94
C ILE A 367 -9.03 16.02 19.18
N VAL A 368 -8.13 16.23 18.22
CA VAL A 368 -7.19 17.34 18.21
C VAL A 368 -7.54 18.22 17.02
N PRO A 369 -7.98 19.48 17.21
CA PRO A 369 -8.39 20.35 16.13
C PRO A 369 -7.20 20.86 15.30
N TYR A 370 -7.51 21.29 14.06
CA TYR A 370 -6.55 22.02 13.22
C TYR A 370 -6.00 23.24 13.95
N GLY A 371 -4.71 23.53 13.71
CA GLY A 371 -4.04 24.70 14.28
C GLY A 371 -3.57 24.52 15.74
N LYS A 372 -3.96 23.44 16.44
CA LYS A 372 -3.40 23.16 17.79
C LYS A 372 -1.90 22.88 17.72
N TYR A 373 -1.48 22.08 16.73
CA TYR A 373 -0.08 21.74 16.49
C TYR A 373 0.32 22.16 15.07
N LYS A 374 1.58 22.57 14.91
CA LYS A 374 2.14 23.03 13.63
C LYS A 374 2.50 21.87 12.70
N PHE A 375 2.87 20.74 13.29
CA PHE A 375 3.32 19.56 12.56
C PHE A 375 3.11 18.30 13.41
N CYS A 376 2.82 17.17 12.77
CA CYS A 376 2.81 15.86 13.43
C CYS A 376 4.02 15.03 12.99
N GLN A 377 4.72 14.46 13.97
CA GLN A 377 5.75 13.45 13.70
C GLN A 377 5.14 12.04 13.66
N THR A 378 4.04 11.83 14.40
CA THR A 378 3.35 10.54 14.50
C THR A 378 1.96 10.64 13.86
N ASP A 379 1.78 10.04 12.69
CA ASP A 379 0.50 10.07 11.96
C ASP A 379 -0.59 9.19 12.60
N THR A 380 -0.21 8.08 13.24
CA THR A 380 -1.13 7.12 13.85
C THR A 380 -0.78 6.89 15.32
N ILE A 381 -1.62 7.42 16.21
CA ILE A 381 -1.43 7.35 17.66
C ILE A 381 -2.28 6.22 18.25
N ARG A 382 -1.61 5.17 18.73
CA ARG A 382 -2.25 4.05 19.46
C ARG A 382 -2.17 4.23 20.98
N HIS A 383 -1.03 4.71 21.47
CA HIS A 383 -0.75 4.96 22.89
C HIS A 383 -0.29 6.40 23.09
N ILE A 384 0.88 6.73 22.53
CA ILE A 384 1.46 8.07 22.49
C ILE A 384 1.84 8.47 21.07
N GLY A 385 1.91 9.77 20.82
CA GLY A 385 2.41 10.35 19.58
C GLY A 385 3.10 11.67 19.82
N PHE A 386 3.95 12.07 18.87
CA PHE A 386 4.76 13.27 18.96
C PHE A 386 4.29 14.35 17.98
N VAL A 387 4.10 15.56 18.50
CA VAL A 387 3.56 16.71 17.78
C VAL A 387 4.36 17.96 18.12
N TYR A 388 4.49 18.88 17.16
CA TYR A 388 5.19 20.15 17.37
C TYR A 388 4.22 21.24 17.79
N GLU A 389 4.55 21.95 18.87
CA GLU A 389 3.80 23.12 19.32
C GLU A 389 3.64 24.16 18.20
N ASN A 390 2.50 24.85 18.18
CA ASN A 390 2.27 25.93 17.23
C ASN A 390 2.86 27.27 17.73
N LYS A 391 4.21 27.34 17.85
CA LYS A 391 4.97 28.50 18.33
C LYS A 391 6.26 28.68 17.50
N LYS A 392 6.94 29.83 17.63
CA LYS A 392 8.22 30.10 16.95
C LYS A 392 9.32 29.12 17.39
N ASP A 393 9.47 28.94 18.70
CA ASP A 393 10.38 27.96 19.30
C ASP A 393 9.61 26.68 19.64
N ALA A 394 9.11 26.02 18.60
CA ALA A 394 8.24 24.85 18.73
C ALA A 394 8.95 23.69 19.44
N ARG A 395 8.50 23.36 20.65
CA ARG A 395 8.90 22.13 21.35
C ARG A 395 8.10 20.94 20.81
N ILE A 396 8.64 19.75 21.02
CA ILE A 396 7.98 18.50 20.70
C ILE A 396 7.18 18.07 21.93
N ALA A 397 5.86 18.06 21.83
CA ALA A 397 4.98 17.54 22.86
C ALA A 397 4.63 16.07 22.59
N CYS A 398 4.58 15.28 23.66
CA CYS A 398 4.02 13.94 23.65
C CYS A 398 2.52 14.02 24.01
N ILE A 399 1.66 13.46 23.18
CA ILE A 399 0.22 13.37 23.42
C ILE A 399 -0.24 11.91 23.49
N ASP A 400 -1.24 11.64 24.33
CA ASP A 400 -1.90 10.33 24.39
C ASP A 400 -2.95 10.16 23.28
N ASN A 401 -3.55 8.97 23.20
CA ASN A 401 -4.63 8.64 22.27
C ASN A 401 -5.99 9.32 22.57
N LYS A 402 -6.04 10.22 23.56
CA LYS A 402 -7.16 11.12 23.85
C LYS A 402 -6.82 12.58 23.50
N GLY A 403 -5.62 12.82 22.94
CA GLY A 403 -5.13 14.17 22.59
C GLY A 403 -4.67 14.99 23.80
N LYS A 404 -4.47 14.34 24.96
CA LYS A 404 -3.94 14.97 26.18
C LYS A 404 -2.42 15.02 26.09
N GLU A 405 -1.86 16.20 26.36
CA GLU A 405 -0.40 16.37 26.50
C GLU A 405 0.10 15.72 27.79
N LEU A 406 1.21 14.99 27.67
CA LEU A 406 1.84 14.27 28.76
C LEU A 406 3.10 14.98 29.27
N PHE A 407 4.03 15.30 28.37
CA PHE A 407 5.32 15.95 28.64
C PHE A 407 5.97 16.44 27.33
N TYR A 408 7.06 17.21 27.43
CA TYR A 408 7.90 17.53 26.28
C TYR A 408 8.93 16.43 26.03
N VAL A 409 9.33 16.26 24.78
CA VAL A 409 10.34 15.30 24.37
C VAL A 409 11.63 16.03 24.09
N PHE A 410 12.75 15.50 24.58
CA PHE A 410 14.06 16.04 24.26
C PHE A 410 14.27 15.99 22.73
N LYS A 411 14.76 17.08 22.14
CA LYS A 411 14.95 17.17 20.69
C LYS A 411 16.35 16.65 20.34
N CYS A 412 16.41 15.63 19.47
CA CYS A 412 17.66 15.12 18.90
C CYS A 412 17.65 15.41 17.40
N ASP A 413 18.69 16.07 16.90
CA ASP A 413 18.78 16.57 15.52
C ASP A 413 17.53 17.38 15.12
N ASN A 414 16.74 16.83 14.19
CA ASN A 414 15.51 17.43 13.66
C ASN A 414 14.23 16.74 14.16
N GLY A 415 14.30 15.93 15.22
CA GLY A 415 13.20 15.07 15.67
C GLY A 415 13.13 14.80 17.18
N PRO A 416 12.16 13.97 17.61
CA PRO A 416 12.10 13.49 18.98
C PRO A 416 13.28 12.57 19.30
N ASP A 417 13.69 12.54 20.57
CA ASP A 417 14.73 11.64 21.06
C ASP A 417 14.46 10.17 20.70
N HIS A 418 15.53 9.45 20.38
CA HIS A 418 15.43 8.05 20.02
C HIS A 418 15.25 7.18 21.26
N ILE A 419 14.39 6.17 21.15
CA ILE A 419 14.25 5.16 22.21
C ILE A 419 15.53 4.32 22.26
N ARG A 420 16.21 4.34 23.41
CA ARG A 420 17.41 3.56 23.71
C ARG A 420 17.13 2.70 24.94
N GLU A 421 17.30 1.39 24.79
CA GLU A 421 17.03 0.41 25.85
C GLU A 421 15.62 0.53 26.46
N GLY A 422 14.63 0.93 25.64
CA GLY A 422 13.24 1.08 26.04
C GLY A 422 12.85 2.43 26.64
N LEU A 423 13.82 3.35 26.84
CA LEU A 423 13.59 4.69 27.40
C LEU A 423 14.02 5.78 26.41
N PHE A 424 13.42 6.97 26.56
CA PHE A 424 13.85 8.19 25.86
C PHE A 424 13.77 9.40 26.79
N ARG A 425 14.53 10.45 26.49
CA ARG A 425 14.61 11.65 27.33
C ARG A 425 13.37 12.54 27.13
N ILE A 426 12.81 12.96 28.25
CA ILE A 426 11.68 13.89 28.33
C ILE A 426 12.09 15.17 29.03
N MET A 427 11.31 16.23 28.87
CA MET A 427 11.53 17.52 29.50
C MET A 427 10.28 18.04 30.21
N ASP A 428 10.49 18.76 31.31
CA ASP A 428 9.47 19.61 31.91
C ASP A 428 9.46 21.02 31.28
N ASP A 429 8.62 21.91 31.82
CA ASP A 429 8.55 23.30 31.37
C ASP A 429 9.81 24.12 31.64
N ASN A 430 10.64 23.71 32.61
CA ASN A 430 11.90 24.37 32.93
C ASN A 430 13.07 23.84 32.07
N GLY A 431 12.82 22.86 31.20
CA GLY A 431 13.85 22.22 30.39
C GLY A 431 14.70 21.21 31.15
N LEU A 432 14.29 20.80 32.36
CA LEU A 432 14.96 19.70 33.07
C LEU A 432 14.63 18.39 32.37
N ILE A 433 15.63 17.51 32.31
CA ILE A 433 15.57 16.23 31.64
C ILE A 433 15.19 15.13 32.62
N GLY A 434 14.29 14.26 32.18
CA GLY A 434 13.91 12.99 32.79
C GLY A 434 13.83 11.89 31.73
N PHE A 435 13.18 10.77 32.06
CA PHE A 435 13.03 9.63 31.15
C PHE A 435 11.62 9.03 31.18
N ALA A 436 11.12 8.62 30.02
CA ALA A 436 9.86 7.90 29.87
C ALA A 436 10.01 6.64 29.01
N ASP A 437 9.09 5.70 29.19
CA ASP A 437 8.98 4.48 28.38
C ASP A 437 8.17 4.71 27.10
N SER A 438 8.18 3.72 26.20
CA SER A 438 7.45 3.76 24.92
C SER A 438 5.93 3.82 25.02
N LEU A 439 5.36 3.67 26.22
CA LEU A 439 3.93 3.80 26.50
C LEU A 439 3.56 5.19 27.06
N GLY A 440 4.57 6.04 27.32
CA GLY A 440 4.38 7.36 27.89
C GLY A 440 4.37 7.40 29.41
N ASN A 441 4.80 6.33 30.09
CA ASN A 441 4.95 6.35 31.54
C ASN A 441 6.28 7.03 31.89
N VAL A 442 6.23 8.02 32.79
CA VAL A 442 7.44 8.67 33.31
C VAL A 442 8.14 7.72 34.28
N VAL A 443 9.33 7.27 33.91
CA VAL A 443 10.17 6.35 34.71
C VAL A 443 11.07 7.12 35.65
N ILE A 444 11.70 8.20 35.16
CA ILE A 444 12.48 9.13 35.97
C ILE A 444 11.93 10.53 35.72
N LYS A 445 11.43 11.18 36.77
CA LYS A 445 10.90 12.54 36.67
C LYS A 445 12.00 13.52 36.21
N PRO A 446 11.66 14.52 35.38
CA PRO A 446 12.54 15.64 35.07
C PRO A 446 13.21 16.22 36.31
N GLN A 447 14.54 16.14 36.35
CA GLN A 447 15.34 16.64 37.48
C GLN A 447 16.80 16.93 37.11
N PHE A 448 17.25 16.50 35.92
CA PHE A 448 18.62 16.70 35.47
C PHE A 448 18.70 17.92 34.56
N LYS A 449 19.79 18.67 34.62
CA LYS A 449 20.04 19.72 33.64
C LYS A 449 20.45 19.11 32.29
N PHE A 450 21.30 18.09 32.32
CA PHE A 450 21.74 17.35 31.15
C PHE A 450 21.73 15.84 31.43
N ALA A 451 21.40 15.04 30.42
CA ALA A 451 21.40 13.59 30.50
C ALA A 451 21.66 12.96 29.13
N THR A 452 22.56 11.97 29.09
CA THR A 452 22.79 11.14 27.89
C THR A 452 21.67 10.10 27.75
N PRO A 453 21.46 9.53 26.56
CA PRO A 453 20.64 8.33 26.42
C PRO A 453 21.19 7.17 27.26
N PHE A 454 20.33 6.19 27.55
CA PHE A 454 20.75 4.95 28.19
C PHE A 454 21.62 4.10 27.25
N GLU A 455 22.71 3.58 27.79
CA GLU A 455 23.60 2.63 27.14
C GLU A 455 24.18 1.68 28.19
N ASN A 456 24.10 0.37 27.93
CA ASN A 456 24.50 -0.69 28.84
C ASN A 456 23.83 -0.59 30.23
N GLY A 457 22.56 -0.17 30.26
CA GLY A 457 21.76 -0.02 31.48
C GLY A 457 22.06 1.23 32.30
N LYS A 458 22.86 2.17 31.79
CA LYS A 458 23.35 3.35 32.51
C LYS A 458 23.14 4.62 31.68
N ALA A 459 22.91 5.75 32.35
CA ALA A 459 22.90 7.08 31.73
C ALA A 459 23.76 8.05 32.55
N GLN A 460 24.53 8.90 31.87
CA GLN A 460 25.25 9.99 32.52
C GLN A 460 24.31 11.18 32.68
N THR A 461 24.28 11.75 33.87
CA THR A 461 23.38 12.84 34.24
C THR A 461 24.11 13.90 35.05
N THR A 462 23.65 15.14 34.97
CA THR A 462 24.17 16.23 35.80
C THR A 462 23.09 17.27 36.08
N THR A 463 23.18 17.93 37.23
CA THR A 463 22.27 19.01 37.64
C THR A 463 22.84 20.40 37.34
N SER A 464 24.06 20.48 36.81
CA SER A 464 24.77 21.73 36.50
C SER A 464 25.53 21.62 35.18
N GLY A 465 26.08 22.73 34.71
CA GLY A 465 26.92 22.76 33.50
C GLY A 465 26.44 23.75 32.45
N LYS A 466 27.09 23.68 31.28
CA LYS A 466 26.84 24.53 30.11
C LYS A 466 26.69 23.65 28.87
N ALA A 467 25.85 24.11 27.94
CA ALA A 467 25.76 23.55 26.60
C ALA A 467 26.66 24.35 25.65
N HIS A 468 27.29 23.63 24.74
CA HIS A 468 28.12 24.18 23.67
C HIS A 468 27.59 23.67 22.34
N ASP A 469 27.74 24.51 21.31
CA ASP A 469 27.39 24.22 19.93
C ASP A 469 28.48 24.85 19.07
N ASP A 470 29.22 24.03 18.32
CA ASP A 470 30.26 24.49 17.41
C ASP A 470 29.77 24.61 15.95
N GLY A 471 28.46 24.41 15.72
CA GLY A 471 27.82 24.44 14.41
C GLY A 471 27.67 23.07 13.75
N GLU A 472 28.51 22.09 14.11
CA GLU A 472 28.40 20.69 13.63
C GLU A 472 27.97 19.75 14.76
N HIS A 473 28.36 20.04 16.00
CA HIS A 473 28.16 19.21 17.17
C HIS A 473 27.69 20.02 18.37
N SER A 474 26.71 19.46 19.09
CA SER A 474 26.28 19.97 20.38
C SER A 474 26.73 19.02 21.50
N PHE A 475 27.39 19.57 22.52
CA PHE A 475 27.84 18.80 23.68
C PHE A 475 27.68 19.57 24.99
N TRP A 476 27.78 18.86 26.11
CA TRP A 476 27.58 19.42 27.44
C TRP A 476 28.83 19.27 28.29
N THR A 477 29.16 20.31 29.04
CA THR A 477 30.24 20.27 30.02
C THR A 477 29.72 20.53 31.42
N SER A 478 30.23 19.77 32.38
CA SER A 478 29.98 19.93 33.80
C SER A 478 31.19 19.39 34.55
N ASP A 479 31.50 19.99 35.70
CA ASP A 479 32.52 19.48 36.61
C ASP A 479 31.97 18.38 37.53
N GLU A 480 30.67 18.10 37.47
CA GLU A 480 30.05 17.03 38.24
C GLU A 480 29.09 16.23 37.37
N TRP A 481 29.23 14.91 37.39
CA TRP A 481 28.35 13.97 36.70
C TRP A 481 28.00 12.79 37.60
N GLN A 482 26.88 12.15 37.29
CA GLN A 482 26.34 10.99 37.98
C GLN A 482 25.93 9.93 36.97
N LEU A 483 26.26 8.66 37.24
CA LEU A 483 25.69 7.52 36.52
C LEU A 483 24.46 7.02 37.28
N VAL A 484 23.35 6.88 36.56
CA VAL A 484 22.09 6.36 37.09
C VAL A 484 21.65 5.13 36.32
N SER A 485 20.98 4.20 37.00
CA SER A 485 20.29 3.05 36.40
C SER A 485 18.91 3.42 35.86
N TYR A 486 18.24 2.47 35.19
CA TYR A 486 16.93 2.66 34.55
C TYR A 486 15.82 3.23 35.47
N ASN A 487 15.89 2.96 36.77
CA ASN A 487 14.96 3.45 37.79
C ASN A 487 15.41 4.76 38.47
N GLY A 488 16.52 5.34 38.03
CA GLY A 488 17.11 6.56 38.59
C GLY A 488 17.97 6.35 39.84
N THR A 489 18.26 5.11 40.25
CA THR A 489 19.20 4.85 41.35
C THR A 489 20.60 5.33 40.96
N LYS A 490 21.22 6.14 41.82
CA LYS A 490 22.60 6.61 41.65
C LYS A 490 23.56 5.46 41.86
N MET A 491 24.45 5.25 40.88
CA MET A 491 25.49 4.21 40.93
C MET A 491 26.85 4.80 41.26
N MET A 492 27.16 5.94 40.64
CA MET A 492 28.43 6.64 40.79
C MET A 492 28.24 8.14 40.62
N LYS A 493 29.08 8.93 41.27
CA LYS A 493 29.26 10.36 41.04
C LYS A 493 30.74 10.62 40.84
N TYR A 494 31.09 11.47 39.88
CA TYR A 494 32.46 11.96 39.75
C TYR A 494 32.49 13.47 39.62
N THR A 495 33.46 14.08 40.32
CA THR A 495 33.65 15.52 40.36
C THR A 495 35.09 15.86 39.96
N ALA A 496 35.23 16.86 39.10
CA ALA A 496 36.51 17.36 38.64
C ALA A 496 37.30 18.01 39.78
N VAL A 497 38.59 17.71 39.85
CA VAL A 497 39.55 18.42 40.70
C VAL A 497 40.41 19.26 39.78
N ARG A 498 40.25 20.58 39.87
CA ARG A 498 40.96 21.55 39.04
C ARG A 498 41.89 22.43 39.86
N ASN A 499 42.95 22.90 39.20
CA ASN A 499 43.78 24.02 39.67
C ASN A 499 43.72 25.12 38.60
N GLY A 500 42.92 26.15 38.83
CA GLY A 500 42.55 27.09 37.76
C GLY A 500 41.72 26.39 36.68
N THR A 501 42.14 26.52 35.42
CA THR A 501 41.52 25.84 34.27
C THR A 501 41.94 24.37 34.13
N ASP A 502 43.10 24.00 34.69
CA ASP A 502 43.71 22.71 34.48
C ASP A 502 42.97 21.60 35.24
N LEU A 503 42.65 20.52 34.53
CA LEU A 503 42.13 19.31 35.12
C LEU A 503 43.29 18.49 35.72
N LYS A 504 43.34 18.35 37.04
CA LYS A 504 44.41 17.62 37.74
C LYS A 504 43.97 16.23 38.21
N GLY A 505 42.67 16.03 38.45
CA GLY A 505 42.16 14.75 38.93
C GLY A 505 40.64 14.68 38.99
N LEU A 506 40.15 13.58 39.57
CA LEU A 506 38.73 13.32 39.83
C LEU A 506 38.54 12.83 41.26
N ARG A 507 37.41 13.19 41.87
CA ARG A 507 36.86 12.49 43.03
C ARG A 507 35.71 11.62 42.56
N ILE A 508 35.82 10.32 42.74
CA ILE A 508 34.83 9.34 42.29
C ILE A 508 34.20 8.73 43.54
N ALA A 509 32.89 8.87 43.70
CA ALA A 509 32.10 8.30 44.77
C ALA A 509 31.18 7.21 44.20
N LEU A 510 31.27 5.99 44.73
CA LEU A 510 30.42 4.86 44.38
C LEU A 510 29.34 4.68 45.43
N PHE A 511 28.12 4.38 44.99
CA PHE A 511 26.97 4.23 45.87
C PHE A 511 26.57 2.77 46.04
N ASP A 512 26.15 2.40 47.25
CA ASP A 512 25.51 1.11 47.51
C ASP A 512 24.05 1.09 47.01
N LYS A 513 23.40 -0.07 47.15
CA LYS A 513 21.99 -0.24 46.75
C LYS A 513 21.02 0.63 47.57
N GLN A 514 21.44 1.14 48.72
CA GLN A 514 20.68 2.03 49.59
C GLN A 514 20.95 3.51 49.30
N GLY A 515 21.84 3.82 48.35
CA GLY A 515 22.19 5.18 47.96
C GLY A 515 23.19 5.87 48.90
N LYS A 516 23.87 5.13 49.78
CA LYS A 516 24.98 5.65 50.59
C LYS A 516 26.31 5.47 49.85
N ILE A 517 27.26 6.36 50.12
CA ILE A 517 28.61 6.23 49.56
C ILE A 517 29.26 4.98 50.16
N ALA A 518 29.53 4.00 49.30
CA ALA A 518 30.21 2.76 49.66
C ALA A 518 31.73 2.92 49.62
N GLN A 519 32.23 3.67 48.63
CA GLN A 519 33.65 3.93 48.44
C GLN A 519 33.87 5.28 47.78
N GLU A 520 34.95 5.96 48.16
CA GLU A 520 35.41 7.19 47.52
C GLU A 520 36.86 7.01 47.04
N ILE A 521 37.15 7.45 45.82
CA ILE A 521 38.42 7.27 45.14
C ILE A 521 38.90 8.64 44.67
N SER A 522 40.13 8.99 45.05
CA SER A 522 40.84 10.15 44.51
C SER A 522 41.73 9.68 43.37
N TYR A 523 41.44 10.15 42.16
CA TYR A 523 42.18 9.83 40.95
C TYR A 523 42.96 11.07 40.49
N SER A 524 44.22 10.87 40.11
CA SER A 524 45.06 11.92 39.52
C SER A 524 45.34 11.56 38.08
N TYR A 525 45.13 12.52 37.18
CA TYR A 525 45.50 12.34 35.78
C TYR A 525 47.02 12.23 35.61
N PRO A 526 47.50 11.48 34.60
CA PRO A 526 48.92 11.43 34.29
C PRO A 526 49.40 12.79 33.76
N SER A 527 50.70 13.08 33.88
CA SER A 527 51.26 14.39 33.54
C SER A 527 51.16 14.75 32.05
N ASP A 528 51.05 13.75 31.17
CA ASP A 528 50.88 13.90 29.73
C ASP A 528 49.43 14.25 29.31
N ILE A 529 48.50 14.37 30.26
CA ILE A 529 47.10 14.74 30.00
C ILE A 529 46.96 16.13 29.37
N GLU A 530 47.94 17.01 29.59
CA GLU A 530 47.95 18.37 29.02
C GLU A 530 48.11 18.37 27.49
N PHE A 531 48.54 17.24 26.91
CA PHE A 531 48.63 17.03 25.46
C PHE A 531 47.41 16.31 24.86
N ALA A 532 46.39 16.01 25.67
CA ALA A 532 45.19 15.34 25.19
C ALA A 532 44.26 16.32 24.46
N ASP A 533 43.87 15.96 23.25
CA ASP A 533 42.80 16.62 22.52
C ASP A 533 41.43 16.10 23.00
N ASN A 534 40.40 16.94 22.87
CA ASN A 534 39.00 16.58 23.18
C ASN A 534 38.78 15.94 24.57
N LEU A 535 39.60 16.33 25.56
CA LEU A 535 39.49 15.81 26.92
C LEU A 535 38.23 16.34 27.62
N ASN A 536 37.18 15.52 27.58
CA ASN A 536 35.97 15.71 28.39
C ASN A 536 36.02 14.81 29.64
N ILE A 537 35.58 15.35 30.78
CA ILE A 537 35.49 14.59 32.03
C ILE A 537 34.48 13.46 31.84
N GLY A 538 34.95 12.21 31.86
CA GLY A 538 34.14 11.03 31.65
C GLY A 538 34.64 9.86 32.46
N VAL A 539 33.74 9.20 33.19
CA VAL A 539 34.02 7.96 33.90
C VAL A 539 32.89 6.98 33.61
N ASN A 540 33.25 5.77 33.19
CA ASN A 540 32.31 4.70 32.86
C ASN A 540 32.48 3.53 33.83
N LEU A 541 31.37 2.84 34.09
CA LEU A 541 31.36 1.58 34.81
C LEU A 541 31.09 0.45 33.83
N GLN A 542 32.06 -0.43 33.65
CA GLN A 542 31.93 -1.56 32.75
C GLN A 542 32.84 -2.70 33.19
N ASP A 543 32.28 -3.90 33.30
CA ASP A 543 33.04 -5.14 33.46
C ASP A 543 33.95 -5.37 32.25
N VAL A 544 35.25 -5.08 32.39
CA VAL A 544 36.26 -5.23 31.34
C VAL A 544 37.14 -6.45 31.54
N ASN A 545 37.25 -6.94 32.78
CA ASN A 545 37.97 -8.18 33.10
C ASN A 545 37.06 -9.43 33.00
N PHE A 546 35.76 -9.25 32.78
CA PHE A 546 34.72 -10.25 32.60
C PHE A 546 34.46 -11.12 33.85
N ASP A 547 34.65 -10.56 35.04
CA ASP A 547 34.42 -11.23 36.33
C ASP A 547 33.00 -11.06 36.89
N GLY A 548 32.15 -10.28 36.21
CA GLY A 548 30.78 -9.99 36.61
C GLY A 548 30.64 -8.76 37.53
N LYS A 549 31.72 -8.01 37.77
CA LYS A 549 31.74 -6.73 38.50
C LYS A 549 32.15 -5.60 37.57
N ASP A 550 31.52 -4.43 37.73
CA ASP A 550 31.88 -3.27 36.91
C ASP A 550 33.23 -2.68 37.37
N ASP A 551 34.14 -2.51 36.41
CA ASP A 551 35.40 -1.77 36.56
C ASP A 551 35.21 -0.28 36.23
N ILE A 552 36.14 0.56 36.68
CA ILE A 552 36.09 2.01 36.47
C ILE A 552 37.01 2.38 35.30
N LEU A 553 36.44 2.90 34.22
CA LEU A 553 37.18 3.45 33.09
C LEU A 553 37.19 4.97 33.15
N VAL A 554 38.36 5.58 33.21
CA VAL A 554 38.54 7.04 33.21
C VAL A 554 39.00 7.50 31.83
N ASN A 555 38.26 8.42 31.22
CA ASN A 555 38.60 8.98 29.92
C ASN A 555 39.92 9.78 29.99
N LEU A 556 40.90 9.41 29.16
CA LEU A 556 42.18 10.12 29.04
C LEU A 556 42.22 11.09 27.85
N GLY A 557 41.14 11.21 27.08
CA GLY A 557 41.09 12.03 25.88
C GLY A 557 41.70 11.35 24.66
N GLN A 558 41.90 12.15 23.61
CA GLN A 558 42.38 11.71 22.31
C GLN A 558 43.81 12.19 22.08
N TYR A 559 44.61 11.39 21.39
CA TYR A 559 46.02 11.70 21.16
C TYR A 559 46.44 11.50 19.71
N GLY A 560 47.32 12.40 19.27
CA GLY A 560 47.98 12.39 17.96
C GLY A 560 47.02 12.68 16.80
N ASN A 561 47.56 12.77 15.59
CA ASN A 561 46.80 13.17 14.39
C ASN A 561 45.65 12.23 14.01
N GLN A 562 45.59 11.03 14.59
CA GLN A 562 44.51 10.06 14.37
C GLN A 562 43.40 10.16 15.42
N MET A 563 43.54 11.03 16.41
CA MET A 563 42.60 11.21 17.52
C MET A 563 42.31 9.89 18.26
N ILE A 564 43.37 9.12 18.55
CA ILE A 564 43.24 7.81 19.21
C ILE A 564 42.75 8.02 20.64
N GLN A 565 41.63 7.39 20.97
CA GLN A 565 41.01 7.45 22.28
C GLN A 565 41.64 6.46 23.25
N TYR A 566 42.03 6.93 24.44
CA TYR A 566 42.56 6.10 25.53
C TYR A 566 41.74 6.23 26.81
N TYR A 567 41.86 5.22 27.67
CA TYR A 567 41.24 5.19 28.99
C TYR A 567 42.21 4.62 30.01
N ASP A 568 42.15 5.12 31.24
CA ASP A 568 42.73 4.46 32.39
C ASP A 568 41.70 3.47 32.98
N CYS A 569 42.16 2.44 33.65
CA CYS A 569 41.29 1.41 34.23
C CYS A 569 41.61 1.15 35.70
N LEU A 570 40.59 1.19 36.54
CA LEU A 570 40.66 0.62 37.88
C LEU A 570 39.78 -0.63 37.92
N VAL A 571 40.43 -1.78 38.04
CA VAL A 571 39.80 -3.10 38.09
C VAL A 571 39.33 -3.40 39.51
N TRP A 572 38.15 -3.99 39.65
CA TRP A 572 37.65 -4.43 40.93
C TRP A 572 38.46 -5.62 41.47
N ASP A 573 38.92 -5.55 42.72
CA ASP A 573 39.57 -6.67 43.38
C ASP A 573 38.69 -7.22 44.51
N GLU A 574 38.05 -8.36 44.25
CA GLU A 574 37.12 -8.99 45.19
C GLU A 574 37.80 -9.42 46.51
N THR A 575 39.08 -9.78 46.47
CA THR A 575 39.80 -10.21 47.67
C THR A 575 40.06 -9.07 48.66
N LYS A 576 40.29 -7.85 48.13
CA LYS A 576 40.50 -6.64 48.95
C LYS A 576 39.27 -5.75 49.05
N ASN A 577 38.21 -6.05 48.31
CA ASN A 577 36.98 -5.27 48.24
C ASN A 577 37.27 -3.78 47.87
N LEU A 578 38.21 -3.57 46.94
CA LEU A 578 38.72 -2.26 46.54
C LEU A 578 39.12 -2.27 45.06
N TYR A 579 38.94 -1.13 44.39
CA TYR A 579 39.45 -0.89 43.04
C TYR A 579 40.98 -0.72 43.02
N ARG A 580 41.64 -1.36 42.05
CA ARG A 580 43.09 -1.26 41.81
C ARG A 580 43.35 -0.80 40.40
N ARG A 581 44.28 0.14 40.24
CA ARG A 581 44.70 0.62 38.92
C ARG A 581 45.42 -0.49 38.14
N ASP A 582 45.03 -0.66 36.89
CA ASP A 582 45.73 -1.53 35.93
C ASP A 582 46.39 -0.69 34.84
N GLU A 583 47.72 -0.77 34.76
CA GLU A 583 48.51 0.01 33.80
C GLU A 583 48.49 -0.58 32.38
N SER A 584 48.04 -1.83 32.20
CA SER A 584 48.02 -2.49 30.90
C SER A 584 46.87 -2.03 30.02
N PHE A 585 45.72 -1.65 30.61
CA PHE A 585 44.58 -1.12 29.86
C PHE A 585 44.87 0.22 29.20
N LYS A 586 45.69 1.08 29.83
CA LYS A 586 46.03 2.42 29.31
C LYS A 586 46.67 2.38 27.91
N GLN A 587 47.23 1.24 27.49
CA GLN A 587 47.88 1.08 26.20
C GLN A 587 46.93 0.64 25.07
N ILE A 588 45.66 0.36 25.37
CA ILE A 588 44.70 -0.15 24.40
C ILE A 588 44.09 1.03 23.62
N GLU A 589 44.41 1.10 22.32
CA GLU A 589 43.93 2.13 21.40
C GLU A 589 42.46 1.91 21.04
N ASN A 590 41.60 2.94 21.15
CA ASN A 590 40.18 2.86 20.78
C ASN A 590 39.48 1.59 21.29
N PRO A 591 39.47 1.33 22.61
CA PRO A 591 38.99 0.06 23.16
C PRO A 591 37.51 -0.16 22.89
N GLN A 592 37.17 -1.37 22.40
CA GLN A 592 35.82 -1.84 22.13
C GLN A 592 35.56 -3.13 22.91
N ILE A 593 34.80 -3.03 23.99
CA ILE A 593 34.55 -4.16 24.90
C ILE A 593 33.50 -5.09 24.29
N ASN A 594 33.84 -6.37 24.14
CA ASN A 594 32.96 -7.40 23.62
C ASN A 594 32.60 -8.40 24.72
N LYS A 595 31.41 -8.24 25.30
CA LYS A 595 30.89 -9.11 26.38
C LYS A 595 30.64 -10.54 25.94
N GLU A 596 30.22 -10.77 24.70
CA GLU A 596 29.92 -12.12 24.18
C GLU A 596 31.20 -12.96 24.07
N LYS A 597 32.29 -12.32 23.65
CA LYS A 597 33.59 -12.97 23.46
C LYS A 597 34.52 -12.85 24.65
N GLN A 598 34.11 -12.11 25.68
CA GLN A 598 34.91 -11.80 26.86
C GLN A 598 36.32 -11.30 26.47
N CYS A 599 36.36 -10.33 25.55
CA CYS A 599 37.60 -9.71 25.11
C CYS A 599 37.41 -8.25 24.76
N ILE A 600 38.52 -7.53 24.61
CA ILE A 600 38.52 -6.13 24.18
C ILE A 600 39.18 -6.07 22.82
N PHE A 601 38.47 -5.50 21.85
CA PHE A 601 39.05 -5.16 20.57
C PHE A 601 39.63 -3.76 20.59
N SER A 602 40.62 -3.54 19.75
CA SER A 602 41.26 -2.25 19.55
C SER A 602 41.43 -2.03 18.05
N SER A 603 41.32 -0.79 17.61
CA SER A 603 41.52 -0.41 16.20
C SER A 603 42.36 0.85 16.08
N SER A 604 43.28 0.84 15.13
CA SER A 604 44.11 2.00 14.80
C SER A 604 44.57 1.95 13.35
N ARG A 605 45.02 3.09 12.82
CA ARG A 605 45.53 3.17 11.45
C ARG A 605 47.06 3.13 11.50
N ILE A 606 47.65 2.23 10.71
CA ILE A 606 49.11 2.15 10.56
C ILE A 606 49.57 3.16 9.50
N SER A 607 48.85 3.23 8.37
CA SER A 607 49.17 4.12 7.26
C SER A 607 47.93 4.43 6.42
N ALA A 608 48.09 5.22 5.36
CA ALA A 608 46.99 5.50 4.46
C ALA A 608 46.36 4.27 3.80
N ALA A 609 47.14 3.19 3.68
CA ALA A 609 46.74 1.95 3.04
C ALA A 609 46.67 0.77 4.02
N SER A 610 46.77 0.99 5.34
CA SER A 610 46.78 -0.12 6.29
C SER A 610 46.21 0.23 7.65
N TYR A 611 45.43 -0.71 8.19
CA TYR A 611 44.76 -0.64 9.49
C TYR A 611 45.18 -1.82 10.36
N SER A 612 45.30 -1.58 11.66
CA SER A 612 45.59 -2.57 12.68
C SER A 612 44.36 -2.78 13.54
N TYR A 613 44.05 -4.03 13.80
CA TYR A 613 43.08 -4.43 14.79
C TYR A 613 43.72 -5.41 15.75
N LYS A 614 43.41 -5.28 17.04
CA LYS A 614 44.00 -6.11 18.09
C LYS A 614 42.91 -6.66 19.00
N ARG A 615 43.19 -7.81 19.61
CA ARG A 615 42.35 -8.43 20.63
C ARG A 615 43.15 -8.55 21.92
N PHE A 616 42.56 -8.10 23.01
CA PHE A 616 43.11 -8.17 24.35
C PHE A 616 42.20 -9.03 25.23
N GLU A 617 42.82 -9.87 26.06
CA GLU A 617 42.14 -10.71 27.05
C GLU A 617 42.77 -10.47 28.43
N PHE A 618 41.97 -10.58 29.49
CA PHE A 618 42.46 -10.40 30.86
C PHE A 618 43.08 -11.71 31.37
N ILE A 619 44.41 -11.78 31.40
CA ILE A 619 45.16 -12.99 31.71
C ILE A 619 46.19 -12.68 32.80
N GLY A 620 46.12 -13.40 33.92
CA GLY A 620 47.10 -13.25 35.00
C GLY A 620 47.07 -11.89 35.69
N GLY A 621 45.91 -11.22 35.68
CA GLY A 621 45.72 -9.91 36.31
C GLY A 621 46.01 -8.71 35.41
N HIS A 622 46.29 -8.92 34.12
CA HIS A 622 46.60 -7.87 33.16
C HIS A 622 45.93 -8.13 31.81
N PHE A 623 45.71 -7.07 31.03
CA PHE A 623 45.26 -7.13 29.65
C PHE A 623 46.43 -7.47 28.72
N VAL A 624 46.34 -8.62 28.05
CA VAL A 624 47.39 -9.15 27.18
C VAL A 624 46.89 -9.18 25.74
N GLU A 625 47.69 -8.68 24.80
CA GLU A 625 47.42 -8.78 23.35
C GLU A 625 47.46 -10.27 22.93
N THR A 626 46.31 -10.85 22.63
CA THR A 626 46.18 -12.27 22.27
C THR A 626 46.05 -12.51 20.78
N ALA A 627 45.67 -11.52 19.99
CA ALA A 627 45.62 -11.62 18.54
C ALA A 627 45.70 -10.25 17.87
N THR A 628 46.20 -10.23 16.64
CA THR A 628 46.32 -9.02 15.82
C THR A 628 45.97 -9.32 14.38
N LEU A 629 45.17 -8.46 13.77
CA LEU A 629 44.80 -8.47 12.37
C LEU A 629 45.30 -7.20 11.70
N THR A 630 46.09 -7.34 10.65
CA THR A 630 46.50 -6.21 9.81
C THR A 630 45.75 -6.27 8.48
N GLN A 631 44.96 -5.25 8.19
CA GLN A 631 44.33 -5.03 6.90
C GLN A 631 45.23 -4.16 6.04
N THR A 632 45.51 -4.58 4.80
CA THR A 632 46.36 -3.84 3.86
C THR A 632 45.66 -3.70 2.52
N PHE A 633 45.61 -2.47 2.02
CA PHE A 633 45.20 -2.14 0.67
C PHE A 633 46.43 -2.11 -0.24
N ARG A 634 46.39 -2.83 -1.36
CA ARG A 634 47.37 -2.69 -2.45
C ARG A 634 46.59 -2.49 -3.74
N ALA A 635 46.81 -1.39 -4.44
CA ALA A 635 46.07 -1.05 -5.66
C ALA A 635 46.11 -2.16 -6.73
N SER A 636 47.18 -2.95 -6.76
CA SER A 636 47.36 -4.10 -7.67
C SER A 636 46.73 -5.42 -7.21
N LYS A 637 46.18 -5.48 -5.99
CA LYS A 637 45.55 -6.67 -5.40
C LYS A 637 44.25 -6.26 -4.71
N GLN A 638 43.17 -6.19 -5.48
CA GLN A 638 41.81 -6.15 -4.94
C GLN A 638 41.24 -7.57 -4.85
N PRO A 639 40.51 -7.93 -3.78
CA PRO A 639 40.11 -7.12 -2.61
C PRO A 639 41.23 -6.93 -1.55
N PHE A 640 40.94 -6.24 -0.43
CA PHE A 640 41.88 -6.07 0.70
C PHE A 640 42.51 -7.40 1.14
N LEU A 641 43.77 -7.32 1.57
CA LEU A 641 44.52 -8.45 2.11
C LEU A 641 44.65 -8.34 3.62
N PHE A 642 44.59 -9.49 4.27
CA PHE A 642 44.62 -9.61 5.72
C PHE A 642 45.77 -10.49 6.18
N THR A 643 46.47 -10.06 7.22
CA THR A 643 47.45 -10.88 7.94
C THR A 643 47.01 -11.02 9.38
N GLU A 644 46.76 -12.24 9.81
CA GLU A 644 46.26 -12.59 11.14
C GLU A 644 47.37 -13.27 11.95
N LYS A 645 47.59 -12.76 13.15
CA LYS A 645 48.51 -13.32 14.15
C LYS A 645 47.73 -13.67 15.42
N GLN A 646 48.11 -14.76 16.06
CA GLN A 646 47.57 -15.18 17.35
C GLN A 646 48.70 -15.51 18.31
N TYR A 647 48.50 -15.17 19.58
CA TYR A 647 49.41 -15.48 20.65
C TYR A 647 49.42 -16.99 20.91
N VAL A 648 50.61 -17.58 20.90
CA VAL A 648 50.85 -18.97 21.27
C VAL A 648 51.83 -18.98 22.45
N LYS A 649 51.43 -19.65 23.54
CA LYS A 649 52.26 -19.82 24.74
C LYS A 649 53.65 -20.34 24.33
N SER A 650 54.71 -19.71 24.85
CA SER A 650 56.13 -19.93 24.52
C SER A 650 56.64 -19.45 23.15
N LYS A 651 55.79 -18.99 22.23
CA LYS A 651 56.19 -18.49 20.90
C LYS A 651 55.81 -17.03 20.62
N GLY A 652 54.99 -16.43 21.46
CA GLY A 652 54.47 -15.07 21.25
C GLY A 652 53.44 -15.03 20.11
N LEU A 653 53.30 -13.89 19.44
CA LEU A 653 52.40 -13.73 18.30
C LEU A 653 52.92 -14.47 17.06
N VAL A 654 52.24 -15.54 16.68
CA VAL A 654 52.54 -16.36 15.50
C VAL A 654 51.56 -16.01 14.38
N THR A 655 52.07 -15.85 13.15
CA THR A 655 51.23 -15.64 11.97
C THR A 655 50.45 -16.90 11.61
N LEU A 656 49.13 -16.82 11.68
CA LEU A 656 48.22 -17.90 11.26
C LEU A 656 47.90 -17.81 9.77
N HIS A 657 47.57 -16.60 9.32
CA HIS A 657 47.23 -16.30 7.94
C HIS A 657 48.04 -15.09 7.48
N LYS A 658 48.53 -15.12 6.24
CA LYS A 658 49.33 -14.03 5.67
C LYS A 658 48.81 -13.69 4.28
N ASP A 659 48.54 -12.40 4.06
CA ASP A 659 48.06 -11.86 2.79
C ASP A 659 46.88 -12.65 2.20
N VAL A 660 45.89 -13.00 3.04
CA VAL A 660 44.70 -13.76 2.66
C VAL A 660 43.47 -12.85 2.46
N SER A 661 42.44 -13.37 1.82
CA SER A 661 41.12 -12.72 1.71
C SER A 661 40.32 -12.82 3.02
N VAL A 662 39.30 -11.96 3.15
CA VAL A 662 38.47 -11.85 4.37
C VAL A 662 37.73 -13.16 4.73
N ASP A 663 37.47 -14.06 3.79
CA ASP A 663 36.82 -15.35 4.07
C ASP A 663 37.73 -16.36 4.81
N LYS A 664 39.04 -16.07 4.89
CA LYS A 664 40.04 -16.93 5.53
C LYS A 664 40.40 -16.55 6.95
N ILE A 665 40.06 -15.35 7.40
CA ILE A 665 40.39 -14.89 8.75
C ILE A 665 39.33 -15.36 9.76
N ASN A 666 39.65 -15.31 11.05
CA ASN A 666 38.67 -15.59 12.09
C ASN A 666 37.46 -14.64 11.99
N ARG A 667 36.25 -15.21 12.03
CA ARG A 667 34.98 -14.47 11.92
C ARG A 667 34.78 -13.44 13.02
N ASP A 668 35.42 -13.59 14.17
CA ASP A 668 35.31 -12.63 15.28
C ASP A 668 35.75 -11.21 14.86
N TRP A 669 36.72 -11.11 13.94
CA TRP A 669 37.18 -9.84 13.39
C TRP A 669 36.12 -9.12 12.53
N LEU A 670 35.15 -9.83 11.97
CA LEU A 670 34.12 -9.23 11.12
C LEU A 670 33.30 -8.17 11.87
N SER A 671 33.12 -8.36 13.19
CA SER A 671 32.38 -7.44 14.05
C SER A 671 32.99 -6.05 14.19
N ILE A 672 34.28 -5.90 13.87
CA ILE A 672 35.02 -4.65 14.04
C ILE A 672 35.53 -4.05 12.72
N ILE A 673 35.75 -4.85 11.67
CA ILE A 673 36.19 -4.34 10.36
C ILE A 673 35.04 -3.84 9.49
N MET A 674 33.79 -4.23 9.80
CA MET A 674 32.59 -3.88 9.03
C MET A 674 31.77 -2.72 9.65
N LYS A 675 32.26 -2.14 10.75
CA LYS A 675 31.76 -0.87 11.30
C LYS A 675 32.52 0.28 10.67
#